data_AF-A0A502DNX3-F1
#
_entry.id   AF-A0A502DNX3-F1
#
_cell.length_a   1.000
_cell.length_b   1.000
_cell.length_c   1.000
_cell.angle_alpha   90.00
_cell.angle_beta   90.00
_cell.angle_gamma   90.00
#
_symmetry.space_group_name_H-M   'P 1'
#
loop_
_entity.id
_entity.type
_entity.pdbx_description
1 polymer ?
#
loop_
_entity_poly.entity_id
_entity_poly.type
_entity_poly.pdbx_seq_one_letter_code
_entity_poly.pdbx_strand_id
1 'polypeptide(L)'
;MHCPPRRRAAPAAPVVRAAPVAPVARAAERTPRSQSPALTAAFALLGLAGAAAVPLSHAQAPSLNASGATGLSVTPTAQLLRWGSASLAYDNEVVGGPNTARYGTGGHNLAAGFGLLPNLEISGRIAASTFNTNCYTDNCGIRDLSFNFKAGAPLDRDGRWHVAAGATDLGGQTGNFRSLYGVLTYTPVDPLDLTVGLARRGSARNVSTPLDGPFASAAYRPLSWLQTHIEYADSQAWAGARVFAPAEWLPDGWSAHVGANVRLRGDERTARNWVSVGLNVPLFKVPSRTLAPAQASTPATSPLPAERAQFSTNGLPVSPTPLVADMSPPRVVVRAPESALLSIAPTATAEAAAAATAMAAASAKPAPPPPVTDDQLRALGEALRAKGFEDIAVGRAPDGAVAVRVNNATYNTNTADGLGVALGVIARSLADQRAGYRLVLMQRQLDIVGVTGQADCLAQWIALGPPRCTAGQLYTPGMTALGSLLADARWVVEARAPSWKTPRVILQPVLRSAVATEYGVFDSSLALRAMLQQPLWPGAWAEVAGNTPVHDSDDYKRGQVFGQSRFVSQTDRYMVHQMFRLPAERLFGQSNAETAAMWGANALTGHVAAGRIDANYRGAYGEVRWEPGEGRHRLHAEAGRFERIQVYDANLPVHSRTALASYRYAYTPTRTYGEVTAGQFLYNDRGVRFGIKQWFDDVAITLYVRRTKFEWAAESRTSAGIELSIPLTPRKDMSPTYPVQVTGNPRWSYGIETVVRENANVLSTTQGVGANVSMLDRTFNFDRSGLTYFEDNMPRIRSAARK
;
A
#
# COMPACT_ATOMS: atom_id res chain seq x y z
N MET A 1 34.59 -33.60 -57.94
CA MET A 1 35.80 -33.61 -58.81
C MET A 1 36.68 -32.47 -58.31
N HIS A 2 37.78 -32.74 -57.59
CA HIS A 2 39.14 -33.06 -58.07
C HIS A 2 40.06 -31.82 -58.21
N CYS A 3 41.21 -31.87 -57.51
CA CYS A 3 42.37 -30.95 -57.53
C CYS A 3 43.34 -31.34 -58.68
N PRO A 4 44.63 -30.90 -58.78
CA PRO A 4 45.46 -29.89 -58.07
C PRO A 4 45.90 -28.79 -59.09
N PRO A 5 47.15 -28.23 -59.23
CA PRO A 5 48.40 -28.12 -58.41
C PRO A 5 48.83 -26.61 -58.24
N ARG A 6 50.06 -26.10 -57.99
CA ARG A 6 51.45 -26.48 -57.53
C ARG A 6 52.02 -25.13 -56.94
N ARG A 7 52.69 -25.02 -55.78
CA ARG A 7 54.11 -25.34 -55.43
C ARG A 7 55.18 -24.73 -56.36
N ARG A 8 56.36 -24.26 -55.92
CA ARG A 8 56.98 -23.91 -54.60
C ARG A 8 58.42 -23.42 -54.88
N ALA A 9 58.99 -22.47 -54.12
CA ALA A 9 60.46 -22.33 -53.96
C ALA A 9 60.87 -21.48 -52.73
N ALA A 10 61.98 -21.87 -52.10
CA ALA A 10 62.84 -21.12 -51.17
C ALA A 10 64.23 -21.80 -51.25
N PRO A 11 65.36 -21.18 -50.83
CA PRO A 11 65.75 -21.29 -49.41
C PRO A 11 66.69 -20.17 -48.88
N ALA A 12 67.20 -20.43 -47.66
CA ALA A 12 68.49 -19.99 -47.10
C ALA A 12 68.62 -18.62 -46.40
N ALA A 13 69.32 -18.68 -45.27
CA ALA A 13 69.87 -17.59 -44.48
C ALA A 13 71.18 -18.09 -43.85
N PRO A 14 72.03 -17.21 -43.30
CA PRO A 14 72.89 -17.59 -42.18
C PRO A 14 72.74 -16.65 -40.97
N VAL A 15 73.12 -17.15 -39.79
CA VAL A 15 73.14 -16.42 -38.52
C VAL A 15 74.50 -16.63 -37.84
N VAL A 16 75.09 -15.56 -37.29
CA VAL A 16 76.27 -15.63 -36.40
C VAL A 16 75.99 -14.75 -35.17
N ARG A 17 76.49 -15.18 -34.00
CA ARG A 17 76.30 -14.53 -32.68
C ARG A 17 77.49 -13.62 -32.33
N ALA A 18 77.27 -12.61 -31.46
CA ALA A 18 77.90 -12.56 -30.12
C ALA A 18 77.64 -11.26 -29.30
N ALA A 19 77.08 -11.46 -28.10
CA ALA A 19 77.43 -10.82 -26.81
C ALA A 19 77.34 -9.27 -26.57
N PRO A 20 77.29 -8.80 -25.30
CA PRO A 20 76.80 -7.44 -24.96
C PRO A 20 77.78 -6.54 -24.18
N VAL A 21 77.52 -5.21 -24.18
CA VAL A 21 78.15 -4.22 -23.27
C VAL A 21 77.14 -3.12 -22.87
N ALA A 22 77.26 -2.61 -21.64
CA ALA A 22 76.70 -1.36 -21.11
C ALA A 22 77.64 -0.86 -19.98
N PRO A 23 77.48 0.34 -19.37
CA PRO A 23 76.60 1.48 -19.65
C PRO A 23 77.40 2.80 -19.85
N VAL A 24 76.76 3.99 -19.75
CA VAL A 24 77.22 5.22 -19.03
C VAL A 24 76.19 6.34 -19.20
N ALA A 25 76.16 7.33 -18.28
CA ALA A 25 75.10 8.34 -18.15
C ALA A 25 75.59 9.80 -18.31
N ARG A 26 74.64 10.74 -18.46
CA ARG A 26 74.77 12.14 -18.02
C ARG A 26 73.39 12.77 -17.75
N ALA A 27 73.37 13.86 -16.98
CA ALA A 27 72.15 14.50 -16.45
C ALA A 27 72.15 16.02 -16.66
N ALA A 28 70.98 16.65 -16.54
CA ALA A 28 70.79 18.09 -16.33
C ALA A 28 69.42 18.36 -15.67
N GLU A 29 69.30 19.47 -14.94
CA GLU A 29 68.17 19.78 -14.05
C GLU A 29 67.11 20.68 -14.71
N ARG A 30 65.89 20.72 -14.12
CA ARG A 30 65.32 21.94 -13.50
C ARG A 30 63.96 21.70 -12.84
N THR A 31 63.72 22.39 -11.72
CA THR A 31 62.39 22.55 -11.09
C THR A 31 61.79 23.93 -11.43
N PRO A 32 60.49 24.17 -11.17
CA PRO A 32 60.17 24.97 -9.99
C PRO A 32 58.93 24.49 -9.20
N ARG A 33 58.62 25.21 -8.11
CA ARG A 33 57.56 24.95 -7.11
C ARG A 33 56.14 25.26 -7.64
N SER A 34 55.12 24.53 -7.14
CA SER A 34 53.85 25.17 -6.71
C SER A 34 53.01 24.31 -5.72
N GLN A 35 52.98 24.77 -4.47
CA GLN A 35 51.89 24.78 -3.48
C GLN A 35 51.01 23.54 -3.15
N SER A 36 51.06 23.23 -1.84
CA SER A 36 50.16 22.47 -0.95
C SER A 36 48.68 22.92 -0.97
N PRO A 37 47.71 22.20 -0.35
CA PRO A 37 47.89 21.25 0.76
C PRO A 37 47.14 19.91 0.73
N ALA A 38 47.66 18.97 1.53
CA ALA A 38 46.93 17.80 1.99
C ALA A 38 46.06 18.15 3.21
N LEU A 39 44.88 17.53 3.34
CA LEU A 39 44.12 17.56 4.60
C LEU A 39 44.72 16.56 5.58
N THR A 40 45.54 17.06 6.51
CA THR A 40 45.97 16.30 7.69
C THR A 40 44.80 16.15 8.66
N ALA A 41 44.46 14.93 9.06
CA ALA A 41 43.43 14.69 10.06
C ALA A 41 43.90 15.16 11.46
N ALA A 42 43.07 15.96 12.13
CA ALA A 42 43.32 16.42 13.50
C ALA A 42 42.28 15.83 14.47
N PHE A 43 42.69 14.82 15.24
CA PHE A 43 41.98 14.42 16.45
C PHE A 43 42.26 15.44 17.55
N ALA A 44 41.26 16.23 17.96
CA ALA A 44 41.02 16.67 19.34
C ALA A 44 39.96 17.79 19.42
N LEU A 45 38.86 17.53 20.12
CA LEU A 45 38.19 18.49 21.01
C LEU A 45 37.18 17.74 21.88
N LEU A 46 37.32 17.85 23.20
CA LEU A 46 36.52 17.08 24.17
C LEU A 46 36.33 17.93 25.43
N GLY A 47 35.07 18.15 25.81
CA GLY A 47 34.66 19.02 26.92
C GLY A 47 34.28 20.45 26.48
N LEU A 48 33.38 21.14 27.18
CA LEU A 48 32.53 20.69 28.30
C LEU A 48 31.33 21.65 28.49
N ALA A 49 30.33 21.20 29.28
CA ALA A 49 29.06 21.87 29.61
C ALA A 49 28.01 21.94 28.46
N GLY A 50 26.71 21.91 28.72
CA GLY A 50 26.04 21.62 30.01
C GLY A 50 24.52 21.88 29.99
N ALA A 51 23.82 21.33 30.98
CA ALA A 51 22.37 21.45 31.27
C ALA A 51 21.37 20.73 30.33
N ALA A 52 20.13 20.60 30.81
CA ALA A 52 18.94 20.05 30.14
C ALA A 52 19.03 18.60 29.61
N ALA A 53 19.14 17.62 30.53
CA ALA A 53 18.91 16.21 30.22
C ALA A 53 17.41 15.91 29.96
N VAL A 54 16.89 16.35 28.81
CA VAL A 54 15.69 15.74 28.21
C VAL A 54 16.06 14.31 27.80
N PRO A 55 15.23 13.29 28.04
CA PRO A 55 15.44 11.95 27.50
C PRO A 55 15.17 11.94 25.98
N LEU A 56 16.11 12.50 25.22
CA LEU A 56 16.18 12.38 23.77
C LEU A 56 16.47 10.91 23.46
N SER A 57 15.44 10.15 23.05
CA SER A 57 15.66 8.81 22.53
C SER A 57 16.48 8.91 21.24
N HIS A 58 17.71 8.38 21.25
CA HIS A 58 18.64 8.41 20.12
C HIS A 58 18.32 7.33 19.06
N ALA A 59 17.09 6.81 19.07
CA ALA A 59 16.62 5.73 18.21
C ALA A 59 16.40 6.20 16.75
N GLN A 60 17.49 6.30 16.00
CA GLN A 60 17.46 6.45 14.54
C GLN A 60 16.71 5.28 13.89
N ALA A 61 15.94 5.57 12.84
CA ALA A 61 15.19 4.53 12.12
C ALA A 61 16.14 3.55 11.42
N PRO A 62 15.95 2.23 11.54
CA PRO A 62 16.74 1.24 10.80
C PRO A 62 16.76 1.52 9.30
N SER A 63 17.91 1.30 8.66
CA SER A 63 18.10 1.48 7.22
C SER A 63 18.69 0.24 6.59
N LEU A 64 18.50 0.09 5.28
CA LEU A 64 19.12 -0.99 4.50
C LEU A 64 20.65 -0.84 4.47
N ASN A 65 21.33 -1.98 4.32
CA ASN A 65 22.75 -2.11 4.06
C ASN A 65 23.02 -2.46 2.59
N ALA A 66 24.28 -2.68 2.21
CA ALA A 66 24.65 -3.00 0.82
C ALA A 66 24.19 -4.40 0.33
N SER A 67 23.76 -5.30 1.23
CA SER A 67 23.07 -6.54 0.83
C SER A 67 21.54 -6.39 0.71
N GLY A 68 21.03 -5.18 1.00
CA GLY A 68 19.64 -4.78 0.84
C GLY A 68 18.74 -5.18 2.01
N ALA A 69 19.28 -5.60 3.14
CA ALA A 69 18.51 -5.88 4.37
C ALA A 69 18.83 -4.83 5.45
N THR A 70 17.99 -4.64 6.46
CA THR A 70 18.31 -3.68 7.53
C THR A 70 19.58 -4.04 8.30
N GLY A 71 20.45 -3.03 8.47
CA GLY A 71 21.69 -3.17 9.20
C GLY A 71 22.66 -1.99 9.03
N LEU A 72 23.94 -2.31 9.04
CA LEU A 72 25.05 -1.34 8.98
C LEU A 72 25.51 -1.19 7.53
N SER A 73 26.80 -1.24 7.20
CA SER A 73 27.26 -1.13 5.81
C SER A 73 27.26 -2.48 5.09
N VAL A 74 27.66 -3.57 5.75
CA VAL A 74 27.77 -4.92 5.17
C VAL A 74 26.98 -5.96 5.95
N THR A 75 27.03 -5.91 7.28
CA THR A 75 26.36 -6.84 8.19
C THR A 75 24.88 -6.46 8.40
N PRO A 76 23.97 -7.44 8.53
CA PRO A 76 22.62 -7.19 9.02
C PRO A 76 22.63 -7.02 10.54
N THR A 77 21.69 -6.25 11.09
CA THR A 77 21.37 -6.27 12.53
C THR A 77 20.05 -7.02 12.75
N ALA A 78 19.55 -7.14 13.98
CA ALA A 78 18.29 -7.83 14.25
C ALA A 78 17.03 -6.93 14.21
N GLN A 79 17.16 -5.60 14.26
CA GLN A 79 16.02 -4.70 14.04
C GLN A 79 15.51 -4.82 12.59
N LEU A 80 14.22 -4.54 12.38
CA LEU A 80 13.55 -4.52 11.07
C LEU A 80 13.16 -3.08 10.67
N LEU A 81 12.87 -2.86 9.39
CA LEU A 81 12.12 -1.69 8.96
C LEU A 81 10.78 -1.63 9.71
N ARG A 82 10.46 -0.45 10.25
CA ARG A 82 9.22 -0.21 10.99
C ARG A 82 8.02 -0.56 10.11
N TRP A 83 7.02 -1.23 10.68
CA TRP A 83 5.80 -1.60 9.95
C TRP A 83 5.15 -0.39 9.29
N GLY A 84 4.95 -0.46 7.97
CA GLY A 84 4.48 0.67 7.15
C GLY A 84 5.48 1.78 6.92
N SER A 85 6.78 1.49 6.99
CA SER A 85 7.82 2.32 6.38
C SER A 85 8.36 1.67 5.10
N ALA A 86 8.72 2.51 4.13
CA ALA A 86 9.60 2.18 3.04
C ALA A 86 11.01 2.69 3.35
N SER A 87 12.02 2.02 2.81
CA SER A 87 13.42 2.44 2.84
C SER A 87 14.00 2.34 1.43
N LEU A 88 14.71 3.37 1.01
CA LEU A 88 15.52 3.40 -0.20
C LEU A 88 16.97 3.59 0.22
N ALA A 89 17.89 2.83 -0.38
CA ALA A 89 19.32 2.99 -0.17
C ALA A 89 20.10 2.89 -1.49
N TYR A 90 21.22 3.59 -1.55
CA TYR A 90 22.19 3.55 -2.63
C TYR A 90 23.60 3.44 -2.06
N ASP A 91 24.44 2.57 -2.64
CA ASP A 91 25.89 2.57 -2.42
C ASP A 91 26.60 2.72 -3.77
N ASN A 92 27.71 3.46 -3.82
CA ASN A 92 28.56 3.54 -5.01
C ASN A 92 29.57 2.37 -5.15
N GLU A 93 29.19 1.18 -4.66
CA GLU A 93 29.95 -0.06 -4.80
C GLU A 93 29.01 -1.28 -4.77
N VAL A 94 29.38 -2.37 -5.46
CA VAL A 94 28.68 -3.65 -5.39
C VAL A 94 29.35 -4.58 -4.38
N VAL A 95 28.90 -4.53 -3.11
CA VAL A 95 29.43 -5.37 -2.03
C VAL A 95 29.27 -6.86 -2.34
N GLY A 96 30.41 -7.58 -2.41
CA GLY A 96 30.52 -8.99 -2.82
C GLY A 96 30.95 -9.19 -4.28
N GLY A 97 30.97 -8.13 -5.09
CA GLY A 97 31.54 -8.13 -6.44
C GLY A 97 33.07 -8.00 -6.43
N PRO A 98 33.82 -8.63 -7.36
CA PRO A 98 35.27 -8.49 -7.40
C PRO A 98 35.69 -7.15 -8.03
N ASN A 99 36.15 -6.20 -7.22
CA ASN A 99 36.63 -4.88 -7.63
C ASN A 99 37.94 -5.02 -8.44
N THR A 100 37.83 -5.18 -9.75
CA THR A 100 38.88 -5.68 -10.65
C THR A 100 38.74 -5.12 -12.06
N ALA A 101 39.82 -5.11 -12.84
CA ALA A 101 39.80 -4.67 -14.25
C ALA A 101 38.84 -5.47 -15.17
N ARG A 102 38.32 -6.63 -14.72
CA ARG A 102 37.34 -7.44 -15.47
C ARG A 102 35.88 -7.10 -15.14
N TYR A 103 35.58 -6.71 -13.90
CA TYR A 103 34.20 -6.48 -13.42
C TYR A 103 33.90 -5.01 -13.06
N GLY A 104 34.91 -4.14 -13.14
CA GLY A 104 34.84 -2.72 -12.74
C GLY A 104 35.58 -2.47 -11.43
N THR A 105 36.11 -1.27 -11.26
CA THR A 105 36.75 -0.80 -10.01
C THR A 105 35.79 -0.04 -9.07
N GLY A 106 34.49 -0.19 -9.31
CA GLY A 106 33.39 0.38 -8.55
C GLY A 106 32.06 -0.08 -9.14
N GLY A 107 30.95 0.44 -8.63
CA GLY A 107 29.63 0.14 -9.19
C GLY A 107 28.50 0.88 -8.49
N HIS A 108 27.32 0.29 -8.56
CA HIS A 108 26.06 0.85 -8.07
C HIS A 108 25.24 -0.26 -7.42
N ASN A 109 24.90 -0.08 -6.15
CA ASN A 109 23.94 -0.90 -5.45
C ASN A 109 22.72 -0.03 -5.15
N LEU A 110 21.52 -0.47 -5.55
CA LEU A 110 20.25 0.19 -5.26
C LEU A 110 19.36 -0.77 -4.51
N ALA A 111 18.93 -0.43 -3.29
CA ALA A 111 18.04 -1.26 -2.48
C ALA A 111 16.73 -0.51 -2.17
N ALA A 112 15.61 -1.23 -2.23
CA ALA A 112 14.30 -0.73 -1.87
C ALA A 112 13.57 -1.76 -1.01
N GLY A 113 13.18 -1.38 0.21
CA GLY A 113 12.65 -2.28 1.23
C GLY A 113 11.45 -1.72 1.96
N PHE A 114 10.69 -2.61 2.59
CA PHE A 114 9.43 -2.29 3.27
C PHE A 114 9.25 -3.12 4.53
N GLY A 115 8.86 -2.46 5.63
CA GLY A 115 8.32 -3.13 6.81
C GLY A 115 6.89 -3.60 6.54
N LEU A 116 6.73 -4.79 5.95
CA LEU A 116 5.45 -5.28 5.42
C LEU A 116 4.47 -5.67 6.53
N LEU A 117 4.94 -6.41 7.53
CA LEU A 117 4.18 -6.81 8.72
C LEU A 117 4.99 -6.42 9.97
N PRO A 118 4.40 -6.38 11.19
CA PRO A 118 5.12 -6.02 12.42
C PRO A 118 6.45 -6.75 12.62
N ASN A 119 6.53 -8.02 12.19
CA ASN A 119 7.68 -8.91 12.37
C ASN A 119 8.29 -9.38 11.03
N LEU A 120 7.99 -8.71 9.90
CA LEU A 120 8.49 -9.08 8.57
C LEU A 120 8.85 -7.86 7.71
N GLU A 121 10.13 -7.81 7.33
CA GLU A 121 10.69 -6.94 6.31
C GLU A 121 10.89 -7.70 4.99
N ILE A 122 10.72 -6.97 3.90
CA ILE A 122 11.01 -7.42 2.53
C ILE A 122 11.86 -6.37 1.81
N SER A 123 12.63 -6.78 0.80
CA SER A 123 13.29 -5.83 -0.10
C SER A 123 13.62 -6.42 -1.46
N GLY A 124 13.81 -5.52 -2.44
CA GLY A 124 14.51 -5.78 -3.69
C GLY A 124 15.83 -5.03 -3.73
N ARG A 125 16.79 -5.54 -4.50
CA ARG A 125 18.11 -4.95 -4.69
C ARG A 125 18.56 -5.11 -6.14
N ILE A 126 19.12 -4.05 -6.71
CA ILE A 126 19.79 -4.07 -8.01
C ILE A 126 21.28 -3.88 -7.77
N ALA A 127 22.08 -4.83 -8.26
CA ALA A 127 23.54 -4.72 -8.28
C ALA A 127 24.01 -4.51 -9.72
N ALA A 128 24.80 -3.46 -9.94
CA ALA A 128 25.16 -2.99 -11.27
C ALA A 128 26.58 -2.40 -11.31
N SER A 129 27.50 -2.94 -12.11
CA SER A 129 28.80 -2.26 -12.36
C SER A 129 28.64 -1.00 -13.24
N THR A 130 27.55 -0.92 -14.01
CA THR A 130 27.24 0.13 -14.98
C THR A 130 25.73 0.36 -15.05
N PHE A 131 25.27 1.60 -15.31
CA PHE A 131 23.82 1.86 -15.50
C PHE A 131 23.34 1.57 -16.93
N ASN A 132 24.02 2.13 -17.94
CA ASN A 132 23.54 2.23 -19.32
C ASN A 132 24.46 1.45 -20.30
N THR A 133 24.73 0.18 -19.99
CA THR A 133 25.63 -0.66 -20.80
C THR A 133 24.98 -1.99 -21.11
N ASN A 134 24.88 -2.29 -22.41
CA ASN A 134 24.28 -3.48 -22.97
C ASN A 134 25.25 -4.68 -22.84
N CYS A 135 24.87 -5.67 -22.04
CA CYS A 135 25.65 -6.87 -21.72
C CYS A 135 25.83 -7.84 -22.91
N TYR A 136 25.12 -7.64 -24.03
CA TYR A 136 25.26 -8.46 -25.24
C TYR A 136 26.30 -7.92 -26.22
N THR A 137 26.61 -6.62 -26.18
CA THR A 137 27.64 -5.97 -27.02
C THR A 137 28.92 -5.69 -26.24
N ASP A 138 28.80 -5.34 -24.97
CA ASP A 138 29.87 -4.80 -24.15
C ASP A 138 29.99 -5.54 -22.81
N ASN A 139 31.17 -5.47 -22.19
CA ASN A 139 31.38 -6.05 -20.85
C ASN A 139 30.73 -5.15 -19.78
N CYS A 140 29.42 -5.31 -19.56
CA CYS A 140 28.64 -4.52 -18.61
C CYS A 140 29.01 -4.75 -17.13
N GLY A 141 29.81 -5.78 -16.83
CA GLY A 141 30.23 -6.18 -15.49
C GLY A 141 29.17 -7.02 -14.75
N ILE A 142 28.80 -6.62 -13.54
CA ILE A 142 27.69 -7.23 -12.79
C ILE A 142 26.38 -6.55 -13.18
N ARG A 143 25.35 -7.37 -13.42
CA ARG A 143 23.93 -6.99 -13.54
C ARG A 143 23.12 -8.05 -12.81
N ASP A 144 22.42 -7.67 -11.74
CA ASP A 144 21.56 -8.58 -10.97
C ASP A 144 20.36 -7.84 -10.36
N LEU A 145 19.24 -8.54 -10.24
CA LEU A 145 18.03 -8.14 -9.53
C LEU A 145 17.69 -9.21 -8.51
N SER A 146 18.00 -8.96 -7.25
CA SER A 146 17.83 -9.88 -6.13
C SER A 146 16.68 -9.46 -5.20
N PHE A 147 15.94 -10.41 -4.66
CA PHE A 147 14.93 -10.18 -3.61
C PHE A 147 15.35 -10.77 -2.27
N ASN A 148 15.12 -10.04 -1.17
CA ASN A 148 15.48 -10.43 0.19
C ASN A 148 14.27 -10.43 1.12
N PHE A 149 14.34 -11.24 2.18
CA PHE A 149 13.33 -11.35 3.22
C PHE A 149 13.99 -11.43 4.60
N LYS A 150 13.40 -10.78 5.61
CA LYS A 150 13.93 -10.76 6.98
C LYS A 150 12.79 -10.75 8.00
N ALA A 151 12.73 -11.77 8.84
CA ALA A 151 11.72 -11.91 9.89
C ALA A 151 12.37 -11.85 11.27
N GLY A 152 11.76 -11.15 12.23
CA GLY A 152 12.37 -10.89 13.53
C GLY A 152 11.43 -10.25 14.53
N ALA A 153 11.85 -10.21 15.80
CA ALA A 153 11.09 -9.67 16.91
C ALA A 153 12.01 -9.24 18.08
N PRO A 154 11.56 -8.33 18.95
CA PRO A 154 12.16 -8.17 20.27
C PRO A 154 11.93 -9.43 21.12
N LEU A 155 12.91 -9.77 21.97
CA LEU A 155 12.86 -10.90 22.91
C LEU A 155 12.44 -10.47 24.32
N ASP A 156 12.63 -9.19 24.66
CA ASP A 156 12.30 -8.60 25.96
C ASP A 156 11.27 -7.47 25.83
N ARG A 157 10.66 -7.08 26.95
CA ARG A 157 9.66 -5.98 26.99
C ARG A 157 10.28 -4.60 26.84
N ASP A 158 11.56 -4.45 27.17
CA ASP A 158 12.26 -3.17 27.11
C ASP A 158 12.84 -2.91 25.70
N GLY A 159 12.78 -3.89 24.80
CA GLY A 159 13.32 -3.81 23.45
C GLY A 159 14.84 -3.78 23.38
N ARG A 160 15.54 -4.24 24.43
CA ARG A 160 17.01 -4.29 24.45
C ARG A 160 17.58 -5.48 23.71
N TRP A 161 16.81 -6.55 23.51
CA TRP A 161 17.23 -7.75 22.78
C TRP A 161 16.33 -7.95 21.57
N HIS A 162 16.93 -8.01 20.38
CA HIS A 162 16.25 -8.29 19.12
C HIS A 162 16.85 -9.54 18.48
N VAL A 163 16.00 -10.42 17.94
CA VAL A 163 16.44 -11.55 17.10
C VAL A 163 15.80 -11.47 15.72
N ALA A 164 16.56 -11.80 14.68
CA ALA A 164 16.02 -11.98 13.33
C ALA A 164 16.69 -13.16 12.62
N ALA A 165 15.98 -13.71 11.64
CA ALA A 165 16.52 -14.56 10.60
C ALA A 165 16.17 -13.96 9.24
N GLY A 166 17.10 -14.01 8.29
CA GLY A 166 16.91 -13.41 6.98
C GLY A 166 17.67 -14.14 5.88
N ALA A 167 17.25 -13.90 4.65
CA ALA A 167 17.84 -14.46 3.47
C ALA A 167 17.93 -13.38 2.39
N THR A 168 19.13 -13.22 1.83
CA THR A 168 19.35 -12.36 0.65
C THR A 168 19.26 -13.18 -0.62
N ASP A 169 18.91 -12.54 -1.74
CA ASP A 169 18.98 -13.11 -3.09
C ASP A 169 18.28 -14.49 -3.21
N LEU A 170 16.96 -14.45 -3.00
CA LEU A 170 16.03 -15.57 -3.11
C LEU A 170 15.32 -15.69 -4.48
N GLY A 171 15.66 -14.82 -5.42
CA GLY A 171 15.11 -14.80 -6.79
C GLY A 171 15.83 -13.76 -7.64
N GLY A 172 16.09 -14.09 -8.90
CA GLY A 172 16.99 -13.39 -9.81
C GLY A 172 17.64 -14.37 -10.80
N GLN A 173 18.48 -13.87 -11.70
CA GLN A 173 19.13 -14.66 -12.77
C GLN A 173 20.15 -15.69 -12.24
N THR A 174 20.86 -15.37 -11.15
CA THR A 174 21.86 -16.24 -10.55
C THR A 174 22.05 -15.82 -9.10
N GLY A 175 21.96 -16.78 -8.17
CA GLY A 175 22.08 -16.57 -6.72
C GLY A 175 23.50 -16.20 -6.25
N ASN A 176 24.07 -15.13 -6.83
CA ASN A 176 25.45 -14.65 -6.68
C ASN A 176 25.74 -14.04 -5.30
N PHE A 177 24.71 -13.50 -4.64
CA PHE A 177 24.80 -12.79 -3.37
C PHE A 177 23.99 -13.47 -2.26
N ARG A 178 23.43 -14.66 -2.55
CA ARG A 178 22.59 -15.43 -1.63
C ARG A 178 23.33 -15.77 -0.35
N SER A 179 22.78 -15.36 0.78
CA SER A 179 23.19 -15.81 2.11
C SER A 179 21.96 -16.01 2.98
N LEU A 180 21.97 -17.05 3.81
CA LEU A 180 20.99 -17.28 4.88
C LEU A 180 21.67 -16.95 6.21
N TYR A 181 21.06 -16.10 7.03
CA TYR A 181 21.64 -15.66 8.30
C TYR A 181 20.64 -15.68 9.45
N GLY A 182 21.17 -15.89 10.65
CA GLY A 182 20.53 -15.62 11.94
C GLY A 182 21.35 -14.57 12.70
N VAL A 183 20.67 -13.62 13.35
CA VAL A 183 21.28 -12.45 13.97
C VAL A 183 20.59 -12.07 15.28
N LEU A 184 21.40 -11.66 16.26
CA LEU A 184 20.99 -11.19 17.58
C LEU A 184 21.62 -9.81 17.80
N THR A 185 20.82 -8.80 18.12
CA THR A 185 21.28 -7.46 18.49
C THR A 185 20.87 -7.16 19.93
N TYR A 186 21.83 -6.69 20.72
CA TYR A 186 21.68 -6.25 22.09
C TYR A 186 21.99 -4.75 22.19
N THR A 187 21.05 -3.98 22.71
CA THR A 187 21.17 -2.55 23.01
C THR A 187 21.31 -2.37 24.52
N PRO A 188 22.53 -2.45 25.10
CA PRO A 188 22.75 -2.27 26.54
C PRO A 188 22.34 -0.88 27.05
N VAL A 189 22.50 0.14 26.20
CA VAL A 189 22.16 1.55 26.44
C VAL A 189 21.78 2.21 25.11
N ASP A 190 20.88 3.21 25.12
CA ASP A 190 20.37 3.92 23.93
C ASP A 190 21.41 4.23 22.81
N PRO A 191 22.63 4.74 23.11
CA PRO A 191 23.60 5.06 22.07
C PRO A 191 24.40 3.87 21.55
N LEU A 192 24.25 2.63 22.05
CA LEU A 192 25.10 1.50 21.67
C LEU A 192 24.28 0.26 21.29
N ASP A 193 24.40 -0.17 20.04
CA ASP A 193 23.89 -1.46 19.57
C ASP A 193 25.06 -2.42 19.30
N LEU A 194 25.02 -3.61 19.92
CA LEU A 194 25.99 -4.70 19.74
C LEU A 194 25.30 -5.86 19.01
N THR A 195 25.89 -6.34 17.91
CA THR A 195 25.29 -7.37 17.05
C THR A 195 26.23 -8.55 16.87
N VAL A 196 25.68 -9.76 16.95
CA VAL A 196 26.36 -11.02 16.62
C VAL A 196 25.45 -11.91 15.77
N GLY A 197 26.03 -12.71 14.90
CA GLY A 197 25.26 -13.61 14.05
C GLY A 197 26.07 -14.69 13.36
N LEU A 198 25.34 -15.57 12.67
CA LEU A 198 25.88 -16.66 11.85
C LEU A 198 25.23 -16.57 10.48
N ALA A 199 26.05 -16.64 9.44
CA ALA A 199 25.62 -16.63 8.05
C ALA A 199 26.16 -17.83 7.27
N ARG A 200 25.49 -18.17 6.17
CA ARG A 200 25.93 -19.20 5.22
C ARG A 200 25.68 -18.72 3.79
N ARG A 201 26.75 -18.45 3.05
CA ARG A 201 26.65 -18.09 1.61
C ARG A 201 26.18 -19.27 0.76
N GLY A 202 25.52 -18.95 -0.34
CA GLY A 202 25.23 -19.87 -1.43
C GLY A 202 26.43 -20.08 -2.36
N SER A 203 26.45 -21.22 -3.06
CA SER A 203 27.43 -21.47 -4.13
C SER A 203 27.15 -20.58 -5.34
N ALA A 204 28.08 -19.67 -5.64
CA ALA A 204 28.07 -18.77 -6.79
C ALA A 204 29.36 -18.96 -7.62
N ARG A 205 29.35 -18.58 -8.92
CA ARG A 205 30.48 -18.86 -9.83
C ARG A 205 31.54 -17.75 -9.88
N ASN A 206 31.11 -16.49 -9.88
CA ASN A 206 31.96 -15.33 -10.23
C ASN A 206 31.93 -14.18 -9.20
N VAL A 207 31.14 -14.33 -8.15
CA VAL A 207 30.78 -13.31 -7.15
C VAL A 207 30.67 -14.02 -5.80
N SER A 208 30.93 -13.35 -4.68
CA SER A 208 30.61 -13.92 -3.37
C SER A 208 30.27 -12.84 -2.35
N THR A 209 29.06 -12.91 -1.80
CA THR A 209 28.68 -12.11 -0.63
C THR A 209 29.69 -12.31 0.52
N PRO A 210 30.19 -11.24 1.17
CA PRO A 210 31.11 -11.35 2.30
C PRO A 210 30.41 -11.82 3.59
N LEU A 211 29.09 -11.96 3.58
CA LEU A 211 28.29 -12.41 4.72
C LEU A 211 28.27 -13.96 4.79
N ASP A 212 29.29 -14.54 5.41
CA ASP A 212 29.47 -15.98 5.61
C ASP A 212 30.21 -16.29 6.91
N GLY A 213 29.91 -17.43 7.53
CA GLY A 213 30.44 -17.81 8.85
C GLY A 213 29.92 -16.92 9.99
N PRO A 214 30.63 -16.85 11.13
CA PRO A 214 30.30 -15.94 12.21
C PRO A 214 30.60 -14.48 11.83
N PHE A 215 29.69 -13.58 12.17
CA PHE A 215 29.86 -12.14 12.02
C PHE A 215 29.50 -11.40 13.30
N ALA A 216 30.09 -10.23 13.48
CA ALA A 216 29.80 -9.34 14.61
C ALA A 216 29.95 -7.88 14.18
N SER A 217 29.21 -6.99 14.82
CA SER A 217 29.30 -5.56 14.58
C SER A 217 28.85 -4.74 15.79
N ALA A 218 29.31 -3.50 15.87
CA ALA A 218 28.91 -2.55 16.90
C ALA A 218 28.62 -1.20 16.25
N ALA A 219 27.52 -0.56 16.65
CA ALA A 219 27.13 0.77 16.20
C ALA A 219 26.94 1.70 17.40
N TYR A 220 27.52 2.89 17.31
CA TYR A 220 27.52 3.90 18.36
C TYR A 220 26.89 5.20 17.84
N ARG A 221 25.88 5.70 18.55
CA ARG A 221 25.07 6.89 18.25
C ARG A 221 25.29 7.96 19.33
N PRO A 222 26.44 8.65 19.37
CA PRO A 222 26.72 9.66 20.40
C PRO A 222 25.80 10.89 20.31
N LEU A 223 25.19 11.13 19.15
CA LEU A 223 24.35 12.29 18.86
C LEU A 223 23.20 11.85 17.95
N SER A 224 22.04 12.50 18.03
CA SER A 224 20.84 12.17 17.23
C SER A 224 21.08 12.16 15.72
N TRP A 225 22.05 12.94 15.24
CA TRP A 225 22.44 13.05 13.83
C TRP A 225 23.65 12.21 13.41
N LEU A 226 24.35 11.53 14.34
CA LEU A 226 25.60 10.80 14.05
C LEU A 226 25.53 9.34 14.52
N GLN A 227 25.80 8.42 13.61
CA GLN A 227 26.14 7.03 13.92
C GLN A 227 27.57 6.75 13.44
N THR A 228 28.36 6.04 14.23
CA THR A 228 29.59 5.36 13.79
C THR A 228 29.44 3.85 13.95
N HIS A 229 30.14 3.05 13.15
CA HIS A 229 30.06 1.59 13.23
C HIS A 229 31.37 0.89 12.88
N ILE A 230 31.54 -0.30 13.45
CA ILE A 230 32.59 -1.28 13.11
C ILE A 230 31.95 -2.64 12.86
N GLU A 231 32.48 -3.39 11.89
CA GLU A 231 31.87 -4.62 11.38
C GLU A 231 32.93 -5.67 11.04
N TYR A 232 32.63 -6.95 11.29
CA TYR A 232 33.51 -8.09 11.00
C TYR A 232 32.70 -9.28 10.47
N ALA A 233 33.10 -9.83 9.31
CA ALA A 233 32.53 -11.03 8.70
C ALA A 233 33.55 -11.69 7.76
N ASP A 234 33.55 -13.02 7.62
CA ASP A 234 34.42 -13.78 6.70
C ASP A 234 35.91 -13.33 6.69
N SER A 235 36.48 -13.14 7.89
CA SER A 235 37.85 -12.62 8.13
C SER A 235 38.14 -11.20 7.64
N GLN A 236 37.14 -10.47 7.14
CA GLN A 236 37.21 -9.07 6.77
C GLN A 236 36.70 -8.17 7.90
N ALA A 237 37.11 -6.89 7.90
CA ALA A 237 36.65 -5.88 8.82
C ALA A 237 36.44 -4.53 8.10
N TRP A 238 35.37 -3.83 8.47
CA TRP A 238 35.03 -2.51 7.97
C TRP A 238 34.72 -1.55 9.12
N ALA A 239 34.80 -0.26 8.83
CA ALA A 239 34.27 0.79 9.69
C ALA A 239 33.56 1.85 8.85
N GLY A 240 32.70 2.64 9.48
CA GLY A 240 32.06 3.76 8.81
C GLY A 240 31.34 4.70 9.76
N ALA A 241 30.72 5.71 9.16
CA ALA A 241 29.83 6.65 9.84
C ALA A 241 28.63 6.98 8.95
N ARG A 242 27.49 7.31 9.57
CA ARG A 242 26.30 7.88 8.93
C ARG A 242 25.97 9.22 9.60
N VAL A 243 25.77 10.25 8.77
CA VAL A 243 25.27 11.56 9.16
C VAL A 243 23.81 11.65 8.69
N PHE A 244 22.90 11.84 9.63
CA PHE A 244 21.46 11.96 9.39
C PHE A 244 21.06 13.42 9.27
N ALA A 245 20.11 13.73 8.38
CA ALA A 245 19.51 15.06 8.31
C ALA A 245 18.68 15.34 9.58
N PRO A 246 18.73 16.57 10.14
CA PRO A 246 17.82 17.00 11.20
C PRO A 246 16.36 16.79 10.81
N ALA A 247 15.53 16.36 11.76
CA ALA A 247 14.11 16.07 11.51
C ALA A 247 13.33 17.28 11.00
N GLU A 248 13.74 18.49 11.37
CA GLU A 248 13.16 19.76 10.91
C GLU A 248 13.34 20.03 9.40
N TRP A 249 14.28 19.35 8.74
CA TRP A 249 14.54 19.51 7.31
C TRP A 249 13.69 18.56 6.44
N LEU A 250 12.91 17.66 7.07
CA LEU A 250 12.17 16.60 6.40
C LEU A 250 10.69 16.57 6.85
N PRO A 251 9.77 15.96 6.08
CA PRO A 251 8.38 15.78 6.52
C PRO A 251 8.26 14.81 7.71
N ASP A 252 7.19 14.96 8.51
CA ASP A 252 6.91 14.15 9.71
C ASP A 252 7.29 12.66 9.58
N GLY A 253 8.30 12.23 10.35
CA GLY A 253 8.70 10.82 10.45
C GLY A 253 9.51 10.28 9.28
N TRP A 254 9.92 11.11 8.32
CA TRP A 254 10.95 10.78 7.34
C TRP A 254 12.34 10.83 7.99
N SER A 255 13.30 10.06 7.48
CA SER A 255 14.71 10.20 7.88
C SER A 255 15.64 9.93 6.70
N ALA A 256 16.52 10.88 6.38
CA ALA A 256 17.55 10.74 5.36
C ALA A 256 18.95 10.71 6.00
N HIS A 257 19.89 9.97 5.39
CA HIS A 257 21.29 9.95 5.80
C HIS A 257 22.26 9.83 4.62
N VAL A 258 23.49 10.31 4.82
CA VAL A 258 24.65 10.00 3.98
C VAL A 258 25.68 9.31 4.87
N GLY A 259 26.33 8.26 4.37
CA GLY A 259 27.35 7.51 5.08
C GLY A 259 28.63 7.35 4.28
N ALA A 260 29.74 7.17 4.98
CA ALA A 260 31.05 6.88 4.43
C ALA A 260 31.64 5.66 5.13
N ASN A 261 32.13 4.70 4.37
CA ASN A 261 32.60 3.39 4.85
C ASN A 261 33.99 3.09 4.29
N VAL A 262 34.80 2.34 5.06
CA VAL A 262 36.19 1.99 4.74
C VAL A 262 36.48 0.53 5.09
N ARG A 263 37.19 -0.16 4.20
CA ARG A 263 37.69 -1.53 4.41
C ARG A 263 38.97 -1.47 5.25
N LEU A 264 38.88 -1.89 6.52
CA LEU A 264 40.02 -1.95 7.45
C LEU A 264 40.92 -3.16 7.17
N ARG A 265 40.30 -4.31 6.88
CA ARG A 265 40.94 -5.58 6.56
C ARG A 265 40.07 -6.33 5.56
N GLY A 266 40.64 -6.88 4.51
CA GLY A 266 39.88 -7.65 3.52
C GLY A 266 40.48 -7.60 2.12
N ASP A 267 39.86 -8.37 1.23
CA ASP A 267 40.24 -8.54 -0.18
C ASP A 267 39.37 -7.70 -1.12
N GLU A 268 39.48 -7.93 -2.42
CA GLU A 268 38.82 -7.16 -3.49
C GLU A 268 37.30 -7.39 -3.60
N ARG A 269 36.66 -8.15 -2.69
CA ARG A 269 35.19 -8.32 -2.65
C ARG A 269 34.43 -7.09 -2.14
N THR A 270 35.13 -6.04 -1.72
CA THR A 270 34.57 -4.71 -1.41
C THR A 270 35.60 -3.61 -1.76
N ALA A 271 35.14 -2.47 -2.27
CA ALA A 271 35.98 -1.28 -2.45
C ALA A 271 36.72 -0.91 -1.16
N ARG A 272 37.89 -0.26 -1.30
CA ARG A 272 38.65 0.24 -0.15
C ARG A 272 37.88 1.29 0.65
N ASN A 273 37.06 2.08 -0.02
CA ASN A 273 36.18 3.09 0.56
C ASN A 273 34.96 3.31 -0.34
N TRP A 274 33.78 3.49 0.25
CA TRP A 274 32.54 3.78 -0.49
C TRP A 274 31.60 4.70 0.32
N VAL A 275 30.65 5.29 -0.38
CA VAL A 275 29.64 6.21 0.13
C VAL A 275 28.27 5.55 -0.01
N SER A 276 27.46 5.65 1.05
CA SER A 276 26.07 5.20 1.07
C SER A 276 25.13 6.39 1.23
N VAL A 277 23.92 6.32 0.66
CA VAL A 277 22.84 7.29 0.87
C VAL A 277 21.57 6.51 1.19
N GLY A 278 20.80 6.93 2.19
CA GLY A 278 19.57 6.24 2.59
C GLY A 278 18.44 7.20 2.94
N LEU A 279 17.21 6.77 2.64
CA LEU A 279 15.97 7.52 2.89
C LEU A 279 14.87 6.57 3.38
N ASN A 280 14.35 6.82 4.58
CA ASN A 280 13.18 6.14 5.12
C ASN A 280 11.94 7.04 5.03
N VAL A 281 10.81 6.47 4.61
CA VAL A 281 9.53 7.16 4.38
C VAL A 281 8.38 6.39 5.07
N PRO A 282 7.58 7.02 5.94
CA PRO A 282 6.38 6.42 6.49
C PRO A 282 5.27 6.37 5.43
N LEU A 283 4.81 5.16 5.08
CA LEU A 283 3.73 4.92 4.11
C LEU A 283 2.33 5.19 4.69
N PHE A 284 2.20 5.15 6.02
CA PHE A 284 1.03 5.68 6.72
C PHE A 284 1.45 6.47 7.96
N LYS A 285 0.64 7.46 8.36
CA LYS A 285 0.79 8.07 9.68
C LYS A 285 0.37 7.05 10.73
N VAL A 286 1.37 6.33 11.27
CA VAL A 286 1.19 5.43 12.41
C VAL A 286 0.52 6.21 13.54
N PRO A 287 -0.70 5.85 13.98
CA PRO A 287 -1.28 6.47 15.15
C PRO A 287 -0.35 6.17 16.33
N SER A 288 0.07 7.20 17.06
CA SER A 288 0.86 7.06 18.29
C SER A 288 0.02 6.44 19.41
N ARG A 289 -0.28 5.14 19.27
CA ARG A 289 -0.64 4.29 20.39
C ARG A 289 0.61 4.17 21.25
N THR A 290 0.73 5.10 22.21
CA THR A 290 1.17 4.69 23.53
C THR A 290 0.32 3.48 23.92
N LEU A 291 0.95 2.31 23.97
CA LEU A 291 0.34 1.15 24.60
C LEU A 291 0.24 1.48 26.08
N ALA A 292 -0.91 2.02 26.50
CA ALA A 292 -1.26 2.07 27.90
C ALA A 292 -1.08 0.65 28.46
N PRO A 293 -0.33 0.46 29.56
CA PRO A 293 0.00 -0.86 30.06
C PRO A 293 -1.28 -1.64 30.31
N ALA A 294 -1.39 -2.82 29.70
CA ALA A 294 -2.61 -3.61 29.76
C ALA A 294 -2.91 -3.97 31.21
N GLN A 295 -3.95 -3.35 31.79
CA GLN A 295 -4.49 -3.78 33.07
C GLN A 295 -4.96 -5.23 32.91
N ALA A 296 -4.53 -6.10 33.82
CA ALA A 296 -4.68 -7.53 33.67
C ALA A 296 -6.13 -8.00 33.90
N SER A 297 -6.96 -7.90 32.86
CA SER A 297 -8.24 -8.61 32.81
C SER A 297 -7.97 -10.11 32.69
N THR A 298 -8.46 -10.88 33.66
CA THR A 298 -8.33 -12.35 33.69
C THR A 298 -8.92 -13.03 32.45
N PRO A 299 -8.38 -14.17 32.00
CA PRO A 299 -8.89 -14.88 30.83
C PRO A 299 -10.31 -15.41 31.07
N ALA A 300 -11.28 -14.89 30.32
CA ALA A 300 -12.67 -15.37 30.34
C ALA A 300 -12.87 -16.50 29.32
N THR A 301 -13.27 -17.67 29.80
CA THR A 301 -13.39 -18.89 28.98
C THR A 301 -14.81 -19.09 28.45
N SER A 302 -15.08 -18.72 27.19
CA SER A 302 -16.03 -19.38 26.26
C SER A 302 -16.22 -18.60 24.95
N PRO A 303 -16.45 -19.25 23.80
CA PRO A 303 -16.79 -18.58 22.55
C PRO A 303 -18.30 -18.28 22.48
N LEU A 304 -18.68 -17.02 22.69
CA LEU A 304 -19.97 -16.47 22.25
C LEU A 304 -19.80 -15.74 20.90
N PRO A 305 -20.88 -15.53 20.12
CA PRO A 305 -20.80 -14.82 18.85
C PRO A 305 -20.24 -13.40 19.01
N ALA A 306 -19.46 -12.93 18.03
CA ALA A 306 -18.80 -11.64 18.09
C ALA A 306 -19.80 -10.49 18.26
N GLU A 307 -19.54 -9.64 19.26
CA GLU A 307 -20.34 -8.45 19.54
C GLU A 307 -20.16 -7.43 18.40
N ARG A 308 -21.27 -7.04 17.76
CA ARG A 308 -21.26 -6.15 16.58
C ARG A 308 -20.82 -4.75 16.98
N ALA A 309 -19.92 -4.13 16.21
CA ALA A 309 -19.44 -2.78 16.47
C ALA A 309 -20.49 -1.70 16.08
N GLN A 310 -21.55 -1.62 16.89
CA GLN A 310 -22.38 -0.42 16.98
C GLN A 310 -21.53 0.79 17.39
N PHE A 311 -21.99 2.01 17.11
CA PHE A 311 -21.46 3.21 17.79
C PHE A 311 -22.03 3.27 19.22
N SER A 312 -21.70 2.26 20.04
CA SER A 312 -22.27 2.01 21.37
C SER A 312 -21.18 1.59 22.38
N THR A 313 -21.56 1.47 23.65
CA THR A 313 -20.63 1.41 24.79
C THR A 313 -20.25 0.00 25.20
N ASN A 314 -18.95 -0.30 25.25
CA ASN A 314 -18.45 -1.43 26.04
C ASN A 314 -18.89 -1.27 27.51
N GLY A 315 -19.55 -2.27 28.10
CA GLY A 315 -19.58 -2.45 29.56
C GLY A 315 -20.89 -2.27 30.31
N LEU A 316 -22.07 -2.41 29.69
CA LEU A 316 -23.34 -2.61 30.41
C LEU A 316 -24.15 -3.79 29.81
N PRO A 317 -24.86 -4.60 30.63
CA PRO A 317 -25.43 -5.86 30.20
C PRO A 317 -26.63 -5.69 29.27
N VAL A 318 -26.64 -6.44 28.17
CA VAL A 318 -27.78 -6.56 27.25
C VAL A 318 -28.89 -7.40 27.91
N SER A 319 -30.06 -6.80 28.12
CA SER A 319 -31.26 -7.54 28.52
C SER A 319 -32.07 -7.97 27.29
N PRO A 320 -32.31 -9.27 27.05
CA PRO A 320 -32.98 -9.74 25.84
C PRO A 320 -34.51 -9.68 25.97
N THR A 321 -35.12 -8.52 25.72
CA THR A 321 -36.59 -8.39 25.67
C THR A 321 -37.00 -7.26 24.71
N PRO A 322 -37.96 -7.47 23.78
CA PRO A 322 -38.40 -6.42 22.87
C PRO A 322 -39.26 -5.37 23.60
N LEU A 323 -38.73 -4.16 23.77
CA LEU A 323 -39.44 -3.05 24.41
C LEU A 323 -40.42 -2.35 23.45
N VAL A 324 -41.57 -2.98 23.25
CA VAL A 324 -42.83 -2.28 22.92
C VAL A 324 -43.78 -2.48 24.10
N ALA A 325 -43.75 -1.56 25.06
CA ALA A 325 -44.68 -1.54 26.19
C ALA A 325 -44.89 -0.12 26.75
N ASP A 326 -46.16 0.29 26.74
CA ASP A 326 -46.90 1.08 27.75
C ASP A 326 -46.18 2.13 28.62
N MET A 327 -46.70 3.37 28.60
CA MET A 327 -46.32 4.44 29.52
C MET A 327 -47.21 4.47 30.78
N SER A 328 -46.97 3.52 31.69
CA SER A 328 -47.58 3.52 33.03
C SER A 328 -46.51 3.34 34.12
N PRO A 329 -46.22 4.34 34.98
CA PRO A 329 -45.15 4.25 35.98
C PRO A 329 -45.54 3.34 37.17
N PRO A 330 -44.63 2.49 37.66
CA PRO A 330 -44.93 1.61 38.79
C PRO A 330 -45.06 2.39 40.10
N ARG A 331 -46.13 2.14 40.86
CA ARG A 331 -46.28 2.63 42.25
C ARG A 331 -45.35 1.88 43.19
N VAL A 332 -44.18 2.47 43.48
CA VAL A 332 -43.33 2.03 44.59
C VAL A 332 -43.94 2.51 45.92
N VAL A 333 -44.67 1.65 46.61
CA VAL A 333 -45.18 1.92 47.96
C VAL A 333 -44.08 1.62 48.97
N VAL A 334 -43.33 2.65 49.37
CA VAL A 334 -42.37 2.54 50.48
C VAL A 334 -43.15 2.49 51.80
N ARG A 335 -43.11 1.34 52.48
CA ARG A 335 -43.66 1.18 53.83
C ARG A 335 -42.58 1.55 54.84
N ALA A 336 -42.72 2.71 55.47
CA ALA A 336 -41.73 3.21 56.44
C ALA A 336 -41.70 2.36 57.73
N PRO A 337 -40.53 2.18 58.37
CA PRO A 337 -40.43 1.67 59.74
C PRO A 337 -40.90 2.72 60.76
N GLU A 338 -41.44 2.26 61.89
CA GLU A 338 -42.03 3.10 62.93
C GLU A 338 -41.01 3.42 64.03
N SER A 339 -40.23 4.51 63.89
CA SER A 339 -39.43 5.10 64.98
C SER A 339 -38.97 6.54 64.69
N ALA A 340 -38.64 7.26 65.77
CA ALA A 340 -38.05 8.61 65.78
C ALA A 340 -38.91 9.76 65.19
N LEU A 341 -39.97 10.15 65.91
CA LEU A 341 -40.53 11.50 65.81
C LEU A 341 -39.52 12.54 66.31
N LEU A 342 -38.96 13.34 65.41
CA LEU A 342 -38.25 14.58 65.74
C LEU A 342 -38.84 15.74 64.91
N SER A 343 -39.80 16.44 65.52
CA SER A 343 -40.43 17.60 64.89
C SER A 343 -39.49 18.81 64.92
N ILE A 344 -38.80 19.03 63.81
CA ILE A 344 -38.12 20.29 63.52
C ILE A 344 -38.84 20.89 62.30
N ALA A 345 -39.69 21.88 62.52
CA ALA A 345 -40.40 22.55 61.44
C ALA A 345 -39.42 23.41 60.62
N PRO A 346 -39.19 23.12 59.32
CA PRO A 346 -38.39 23.99 58.49
C PRO A 346 -39.21 25.23 58.14
N THR A 347 -38.82 26.39 58.68
CA THR A 347 -39.31 27.68 58.16
C THR A 347 -38.87 27.80 56.71
N ALA A 348 -39.84 27.67 55.79
CA ALA A 348 -39.57 27.73 54.35
C ALA A 348 -39.05 29.12 53.96
N THR A 349 -37.74 29.25 53.78
CA THR A 349 -37.13 30.48 53.26
C THR A 349 -37.50 30.67 51.79
N ALA A 350 -37.52 31.92 51.33
CA ALA A 350 -37.74 32.23 49.91
C ALA A 350 -36.71 31.54 49.00
N GLU A 351 -35.49 31.32 49.49
CA GLU A 351 -34.44 30.57 48.79
C GLU A 351 -34.76 29.07 48.66
N ALA A 352 -35.35 28.43 49.69
CA ALA A 352 -35.78 27.04 49.60
C ALA A 352 -36.92 26.88 48.58
N ALA A 353 -37.86 27.84 48.54
CA ALA A 353 -38.90 27.89 47.53
C ALA A 353 -38.32 28.13 46.12
N ALA A 354 -37.41 29.09 45.96
CA ALA A 354 -36.75 29.40 44.69
C ALA A 354 -35.89 28.22 44.18
N ALA A 355 -35.18 27.53 45.08
CA ALA A 355 -34.42 26.32 44.75
C ALA A 355 -35.35 25.17 44.31
N ALA A 356 -36.48 24.97 45.00
CA ALA A 356 -37.49 24.00 44.58
C ALA A 356 -38.11 24.37 43.22
N THR A 357 -38.39 25.65 42.95
CA THR A 357 -38.86 26.12 41.64
C THR A 357 -37.79 25.97 40.55
N ALA A 358 -36.52 26.23 40.85
CA ALA A 358 -35.41 26.03 39.93
C ALA A 358 -35.18 24.54 39.62
N MET A 359 -35.30 23.65 40.61
CA MET A 359 -35.27 22.21 40.42
C MET A 359 -36.49 21.69 39.64
N ALA A 360 -37.68 22.26 39.86
CA ALA A 360 -38.87 21.96 39.07
C ALA A 360 -38.72 22.40 37.60
N ALA A 361 -38.14 23.59 37.36
CA ALA A 361 -37.84 24.07 36.02
C ALA A 361 -36.74 23.23 35.33
N ALA A 362 -35.72 22.80 36.08
CA ALA A 362 -34.66 21.93 35.58
C ALA A 362 -35.08 20.46 35.39
N SER A 363 -36.18 20.01 36.01
CA SER A 363 -36.78 18.69 35.81
C SER A 363 -38.00 18.69 34.88
N ALA A 364 -38.41 19.86 34.37
CA ALA A 364 -39.39 19.95 33.30
C ALA A 364 -38.87 19.21 32.05
N LYS A 365 -39.60 18.17 31.62
CA LYS A 365 -39.25 17.39 30.42
C LYS A 365 -39.11 18.36 29.22
N PRO A 366 -37.93 18.48 28.59
CA PRO A 366 -37.74 19.45 27.51
C PRO A 366 -38.72 19.13 26.37
N ALA A 367 -39.27 20.19 25.78
CA ALA A 367 -40.22 20.06 24.67
C ALA A 367 -39.62 19.19 23.55
N PRO A 368 -40.41 18.31 22.91
CA PRO A 368 -39.93 17.51 21.79
C PRO A 368 -39.44 18.45 20.67
N PRO A 369 -38.29 18.16 20.03
CA PRO A 369 -37.75 19.02 18.99
C PRO A 369 -38.72 19.10 17.78
N PRO A 370 -38.71 20.23 17.05
CA PRO A 370 -39.61 20.39 15.91
C PRO A 370 -39.26 19.40 14.78
N PRO A 371 -40.26 18.88 14.05
CA PRO A 371 -40.03 17.93 12.96
C PRO A 371 -39.31 18.60 11.78
N VAL A 372 -38.47 17.83 11.08
CA VAL A 372 -37.70 18.31 9.93
C VAL A 372 -38.62 18.73 8.78
N THR A 373 -38.51 19.98 8.33
CA THR A 373 -39.37 20.55 7.27
C THR A 373 -38.92 20.16 5.86
N ASP A 374 -39.79 20.29 4.86
CA ASP A 374 -39.43 20.01 3.46
C ASP A 374 -38.29 20.91 2.96
N ASP A 375 -38.25 22.18 3.39
CA ASP A 375 -37.20 23.11 3.01
C ASP A 375 -35.85 22.75 3.65
N GLN A 376 -35.84 22.19 4.88
CA GLN A 376 -34.64 21.60 5.46
C GLN A 376 -34.14 20.39 4.66
N LEU A 377 -35.04 19.55 4.14
CA LEU A 377 -34.66 18.43 3.25
C LEU A 377 -34.13 18.92 1.89
N ARG A 378 -34.68 20.02 1.34
CA ARG A 378 -34.14 20.69 0.14
C ARG A 378 -32.76 21.28 0.41
N ALA A 379 -32.57 21.96 1.54
CA ALA A 379 -31.29 22.53 1.95
C ALA A 379 -30.22 21.45 2.19
N LEU A 380 -30.59 20.30 2.79
CA LEU A 380 -29.73 19.13 2.93
C LEU A 380 -29.30 18.58 1.56
N GLY A 381 -30.23 18.50 0.59
CA GLY A 381 -29.91 18.13 -0.80
C GLY A 381 -28.88 19.07 -1.45
N GLU A 382 -29.02 20.38 -1.27
CA GLU A 382 -28.06 21.37 -1.76
C GLU A 382 -26.71 21.32 -1.03
N ALA A 383 -26.70 21.07 0.28
CA ALA A 383 -25.48 20.94 1.07
C ALA A 383 -24.67 19.70 0.66
N LEU A 384 -25.34 18.59 0.35
CA LEU A 384 -24.73 17.38 -0.23
C LEU A 384 -24.16 17.66 -1.63
N ARG A 385 -24.92 18.37 -2.48
CA ARG A 385 -24.44 18.81 -3.81
C ARG A 385 -23.20 19.68 -3.70
N ALA A 386 -23.16 20.62 -2.75
CA ALA A 386 -22.02 21.52 -2.52
C ALA A 386 -20.74 20.80 -2.03
N LYS A 387 -20.87 19.63 -1.39
CA LYS A 387 -19.71 18.77 -1.07
C LYS A 387 -19.25 17.93 -2.27
N GLY A 388 -20.06 17.79 -3.32
CA GLY A 388 -19.71 17.10 -4.57
C GLY A 388 -20.32 15.70 -4.72
N PHE A 389 -21.48 15.45 -4.11
CA PHE A 389 -22.27 14.26 -4.37
C PHE A 389 -23.18 14.44 -5.61
N GLU A 390 -23.51 13.32 -6.26
CA GLU A 390 -24.42 13.24 -7.41
C GLU A 390 -25.60 12.30 -7.11
N ASP A 391 -26.59 12.25 -8.02
CA ASP A 391 -27.77 11.38 -7.96
C ASP A 391 -28.50 11.45 -6.60
N ILE A 392 -28.53 12.65 -6.01
CA ILE A 392 -28.95 12.89 -4.65
C ILE A 392 -30.47 12.73 -4.54
N ALA A 393 -30.90 11.92 -3.57
CA ALA A 393 -32.28 11.83 -3.12
C ALA A 393 -32.38 12.04 -1.59
N VAL A 394 -33.35 12.83 -1.15
CA VAL A 394 -33.61 13.14 0.27
C VAL A 394 -35.11 13.09 0.52
N GLY A 395 -35.54 12.41 1.59
CA GLY A 395 -36.94 12.13 1.88
C GLY A 395 -37.18 11.72 3.34
N ARG A 396 -38.35 11.13 3.61
CA ARG A 396 -38.71 10.57 4.93
C ARG A 396 -39.12 9.10 4.80
N ALA A 397 -38.55 8.25 5.64
CA ALA A 397 -38.97 6.86 5.81
C ALA A 397 -40.28 6.78 6.63
N PRO A 398 -41.00 5.64 6.63
CA PRO A 398 -42.28 5.49 7.34
C PRO A 398 -42.24 5.71 8.86
N ASP A 399 -41.07 5.56 9.48
CA ASP A 399 -40.82 5.84 10.91
C ASP A 399 -40.51 7.33 11.20
N GLY A 400 -40.58 8.19 10.18
CA GLY A 400 -40.23 9.60 10.27
C GLY A 400 -38.72 9.90 10.15
N ALA A 401 -37.86 8.89 10.03
CA ALA A 401 -36.42 9.10 9.86
C ALA A 401 -36.11 9.73 8.48
N VAL A 402 -35.11 10.61 8.43
CA VAL A 402 -34.69 11.25 7.18
C VAL A 402 -33.91 10.25 6.32
N ALA A 403 -34.51 9.89 5.18
CA ALA A 403 -33.93 9.01 4.18
C ALA A 403 -33.01 9.81 3.24
N VAL A 404 -31.78 9.35 3.05
CA VAL A 404 -30.76 10.02 2.22
C VAL A 404 -30.06 8.98 1.34
N ARG A 405 -29.98 9.23 0.04
CA ARG A 405 -29.18 8.44 -0.91
C ARG A 405 -28.33 9.36 -1.77
N VAL A 406 -27.05 9.04 -1.92
CA VAL A 406 -26.08 9.88 -2.67
C VAL A 406 -25.05 9.02 -3.42
N ASN A 407 -24.69 9.42 -4.64
CA ASN A 407 -23.58 8.85 -5.39
C ASN A 407 -22.27 9.60 -5.11
N ASN A 408 -21.22 8.87 -4.73
CA ASN A 408 -19.87 9.40 -4.62
C ASN A 408 -19.20 9.47 -6.00
N ALA A 409 -18.87 10.70 -6.42
CA ALA A 409 -18.03 10.97 -7.59
C ALA A 409 -16.82 11.85 -7.27
N THR A 410 -16.64 12.27 -6.01
CA THR A 410 -15.62 13.26 -5.58
C THR A 410 -14.56 12.67 -4.65
N TYR A 411 -14.87 11.61 -3.90
CA TYR A 411 -13.98 11.00 -2.91
C TYR A 411 -13.50 9.64 -3.45
N ASN A 412 -12.88 9.64 -4.63
CA ASN A 412 -12.56 8.41 -5.36
C ASN A 412 -11.31 7.69 -4.82
N THR A 413 -10.42 8.43 -4.14
CA THR A 413 -9.26 7.88 -3.42
C THR A 413 -9.68 6.92 -2.30
N ASN A 414 -10.78 7.24 -1.62
CA ASN A 414 -11.34 6.39 -0.57
C ASN A 414 -12.80 6.71 -0.25
N THR A 415 -13.69 5.74 -0.44
CA THR A 415 -15.13 5.85 -0.14
C THR A 415 -15.41 6.20 1.33
N ALA A 416 -14.52 5.87 2.27
CA ALA A 416 -14.65 6.23 3.69
C ALA A 416 -14.55 7.74 3.96
N ASP A 417 -13.81 8.51 3.14
CA ASP A 417 -13.81 9.98 3.25
C ASP A 417 -15.16 10.55 2.79
N GLY A 418 -15.73 10.01 1.69
CA GLY A 418 -17.05 10.40 1.20
C GLY A 418 -18.17 10.08 2.20
N LEU A 419 -18.11 8.89 2.82
CA LEU A 419 -19.02 8.52 3.90
C LEU A 419 -18.96 9.50 5.08
N GLY A 420 -17.74 9.84 5.52
CA GLY A 420 -17.54 10.83 6.57
C GLY A 420 -18.14 12.18 6.21
N VAL A 421 -17.85 12.73 5.03
CA VAL A 421 -18.40 14.04 4.62
C VAL A 421 -19.92 14.03 4.54
N ALA A 422 -20.54 12.96 4.01
CA ALA A 422 -22.01 12.84 3.97
C ALA A 422 -22.62 12.85 5.38
N LEU A 423 -22.08 12.05 6.29
CA LEU A 423 -22.47 12.03 7.71
C LEU A 423 -22.27 13.40 8.38
N GLY A 424 -21.17 14.09 8.08
CA GLY A 424 -20.90 15.44 8.57
C GLY A 424 -21.92 16.47 8.11
N VAL A 425 -22.41 16.38 6.87
CA VAL A 425 -23.52 17.23 6.39
C VAL A 425 -24.82 16.90 7.13
N ILE A 426 -25.20 15.61 7.19
CA ILE A 426 -26.40 15.14 7.90
C ILE A 426 -26.45 15.65 9.35
N ALA A 427 -25.34 15.50 10.10
CA ALA A 427 -25.23 15.99 11.47
C ALA A 427 -25.48 17.49 11.58
N ARG A 428 -24.83 18.31 10.73
CA ARG A 428 -24.97 19.78 10.73
C ARG A 428 -26.34 20.27 10.26
N SER A 429 -27.10 19.46 9.51
CA SER A 429 -28.42 19.84 9.02
C SER A 429 -29.59 19.37 9.90
N LEU A 430 -29.40 18.36 10.76
CA LEU A 430 -30.50 17.65 11.44
C LEU A 430 -30.33 17.47 12.96
N ALA A 431 -29.19 17.85 13.56
CA ALA A 431 -28.93 17.61 14.98
C ALA A 431 -29.89 18.37 15.91
N ASP A 432 -30.27 19.61 15.58
CA ASP A 432 -31.18 20.42 16.40
C ASP A 432 -32.59 19.80 16.48
N GLN A 433 -33.01 19.12 15.41
CA GLN A 433 -34.27 18.38 15.34
C GLN A 433 -34.17 16.98 15.98
N ARG A 434 -32.97 16.55 16.39
CA ARG A 434 -32.63 15.20 16.86
C ARG A 434 -33.22 14.11 15.97
N ALA A 435 -33.13 14.31 14.66
CA ALA A 435 -33.79 13.43 13.70
C ALA A 435 -33.06 12.10 13.58
N GLY A 436 -33.82 11.00 13.54
CA GLY A 436 -33.33 9.74 13.02
C GLY A 436 -32.95 9.90 11.55
N TYR A 437 -31.86 9.28 11.11
CA TYR A 437 -31.42 9.33 9.72
C TYR A 437 -31.11 7.93 9.18
N ARG A 438 -31.23 7.78 7.87
CA ARG A 438 -30.87 6.58 7.10
C ARG A 438 -30.15 7.00 5.83
N LEU A 439 -28.83 6.84 5.79
CA LEU A 439 -27.97 7.14 4.65
C LEU A 439 -27.65 5.87 3.86
N VAL A 440 -27.70 5.92 2.53
CA VAL A 440 -27.02 4.96 1.64
C VAL A 440 -26.07 5.72 0.70
N LEU A 441 -24.80 5.33 0.73
CA LEU A 441 -23.75 5.84 -0.13
C LEU A 441 -23.52 4.88 -1.29
N MET A 442 -23.70 5.39 -2.51
CA MET A 442 -23.46 4.68 -3.76
C MET A 442 -22.09 5.03 -4.35
N GLN A 443 -21.52 4.15 -5.16
CA GLN A 443 -20.40 4.43 -6.07
C GLN A 443 -20.77 3.90 -7.45
N ARG A 444 -20.70 4.74 -8.50
CA ARG A 444 -21.20 4.39 -9.86
C ARG A 444 -22.65 3.85 -9.84
N GLN A 445 -23.49 4.51 -9.03
CA GLN A 445 -24.90 4.14 -8.77
C GLN A 445 -25.14 2.69 -8.25
N LEU A 446 -24.12 2.01 -7.71
CA LEU A 446 -24.28 0.80 -6.89
C LEU A 446 -24.19 1.16 -5.41
N ASP A 447 -25.09 0.63 -4.57
CA ASP A 447 -25.04 0.79 -3.11
C ASP A 447 -23.78 0.11 -2.53
N ILE A 448 -22.93 0.85 -1.80
CA ILE A 448 -21.69 0.32 -1.21
C ILE A 448 -21.78 0.20 0.32
N VAL A 449 -22.35 1.21 0.99
CA VAL A 449 -22.44 1.26 2.45
C VAL A 449 -23.67 2.06 2.89
N GLY A 450 -24.40 1.53 3.88
CA GLY A 450 -25.52 2.19 4.54
C GLY A 450 -25.19 2.53 5.99
N VAL A 451 -25.83 3.58 6.52
CA VAL A 451 -25.73 3.99 7.93
C VAL A 451 -27.08 4.45 8.44
N THR A 452 -27.54 3.91 9.56
CA THR A 452 -28.69 4.44 10.32
C THR A 452 -28.22 5.01 11.65
N GLY A 453 -28.92 5.99 12.22
CA GLY A 453 -28.53 6.58 13.50
C GLY A 453 -29.37 7.79 13.90
N GLN A 454 -28.96 8.50 14.95
CA GLN A 454 -29.56 9.76 15.40
C GLN A 454 -28.62 10.94 15.14
N ALA A 455 -29.14 12.04 14.58
CA ALA A 455 -28.30 13.14 14.07
C ALA A 455 -27.59 13.96 15.17
N ASP A 456 -28.18 14.09 16.36
CA ASP A 456 -27.55 14.74 17.52
C ASP A 456 -26.46 13.87 18.14
N CYS A 457 -26.70 12.56 18.27
CA CYS A 457 -25.68 11.58 18.63
C CYS A 457 -24.51 11.58 17.63
N LEU A 458 -24.80 11.67 16.32
CA LEU A 458 -23.79 11.79 15.28
C LEU A 458 -22.97 13.09 15.40
N ALA A 459 -23.62 14.23 15.67
CA ALA A 459 -22.93 15.51 15.91
C ALA A 459 -22.01 15.44 17.15
N GLN A 460 -22.48 14.85 18.26
CA GLN A 460 -21.68 14.60 19.45
C GLN A 460 -20.48 13.68 19.17
N TRP A 461 -20.66 12.64 18.34
CA TRP A 461 -19.57 11.75 17.92
C TRP A 461 -18.51 12.50 17.10
N ILE A 462 -18.92 13.28 16.10
CA ILE A 462 -18.01 14.08 15.27
C ILE A 462 -17.21 15.05 16.15
N ALA A 463 -17.88 15.78 17.05
CA ALA A 463 -17.26 16.75 17.94
C ALA A 463 -16.39 16.09 19.02
N LEU A 464 -16.99 15.42 20.00
CA LEU A 464 -16.37 15.07 21.28
C LEU A 464 -15.75 13.68 21.27
N GLY A 465 -16.54 12.63 21.08
CA GLY A 465 -16.11 11.22 21.13
C GLY A 465 -17.30 10.28 21.19
N PRO A 466 -17.12 9.00 21.57
CA PRO A 466 -18.22 8.06 21.76
C PRO A 466 -19.37 8.67 22.60
N PRO A 467 -20.56 8.90 22.02
CA PRO A 467 -21.67 9.51 22.74
C PRO A 467 -22.50 8.46 23.49
N ARG A 468 -23.49 8.90 24.26
CA ARG A 468 -24.35 8.04 25.10
C ARG A 468 -25.50 7.35 24.33
N CYS A 469 -25.47 7.37 23.00
CA CYS A 469 -26.56 6.96 22.13
C CYS A 469 -26.04 6.60 20.73
N THR A 470 -26.79 5.82 19.96
CA THR A 470 -26.38 5.29 18.65
C THR A 470 -26.15 6.39 17.62
N ALA A 471 -24.91 6.89 17.55
CA ALA A 471 -24.46 7.85 16.56
C ALA A 471 -24.49 7.30 15.13
N GLY A 472 -24.40 5.98 14.99
CA GLY A 472 -24.49 5.26 13.74
C GLY A 472 -24.56 3.75 13.96
N GLN A 473 -25.01 3.03 12.94
CA GLN A 473 -24.81 1.60 12.74
C GLN A 473 -24.51 1.37 11.26
N LEU A 474 -23.42 0.67 10.96
CA LEU A 474 -22.94 0.43 9.60
C LEU A 474 -23.62 -0.80 8.98
N TYR A 475 -23.88 -0.73 7.68
CA TYR A 475 -24.42 -1.82 6.87
C TYR A 475 -23.68 -1.89 5.52
N THR A 476 -23.50 -3.11 5.01
CA THR A 476 -22.93 -3.36 3.66
C THR A 476 -23.80 -4.39 2.92
N PRO A 477 -23.67 -4.51 1.59
CA PRO A 477 -24.40 -5.52 0.81
C PRO A 477 -24.16 -6.95 1.30
N GLY A 478 -23.02 -7.22 1.95
CA GLY A 478 -22.72 -8.52 2.56
C GLY A 478 -23.68 -8.91 3.68
N MET A 479 -24.26 -7.94 4.39
CA MET A 479 -25.17 -8.18 5.51
C MET A 479 -26.65 -7.99 5.18
N THR A 480 -27.00 -7.06 4.30
CA THR A 480 -28.41 -6.74 3.98
C THR A 480 -28.56 -6.04 2.62
N ALA A 481 -29.75 -6.08 2.06
CA ALA A 481 -30.13 -5.20 0.95
C ALA A 481 -30.12 -3.75 1.43
N LEU A 482 -29.12 -2.95 1.04
CA LEU A 482 -29.02 -1.54 1.48
C LEU A 482 -30.25 -0.71 1.07
N GLY A 483 -30.85 -0.98 -0.09
CA GLY A 483 -32.14 -0.40 -0.50
C GLY A 483 -33.29 -0.64 0.48
N SER A 484 -33.26 -1.68 1.33
CA SER A 484 -34.30 -1.91 2.35
C SER A 484 -34.28 -0.85 3.46
N LEU A 485 -33.12 -0.22 3.72
CA LEU A 485 -33.01 0.92 4.64
C LEU A 485 -33.83 2.13 4.15
N LEU A 486 -34.08 2.21 2.84
CA LEU A 486 -34.78 3.28 2.15
C LEU A 486 -36.13 2.82 1.56
N ALA A 487 -36.62 1.65 1.97
CA ALA A 487 -37.94 1.15 1.56
C ALA A 487 -39.04 2.14 1.98
N ASP A 488 -40.02 2.30 1.09
CA ASP A 488 -41.22 3.14 1.27
C ASP A 488 -40.93 4.60 1.67
N ALA A 489 -39.72 5.09 1.38
CA ALA A 489 -39.34 6.46 1.65
C ALA A 489 -40.04 7.44 0.70
N ARG A 490 -40.78 8.41 1.26
CA ARG A 490 -41.36 9.53 0.51
C ARG A 490 -40.28 10.57 0.25
N TRP A 491 -39.82 10.67 -0.99
CA TRP A 491 -38.82 11.64 -1.42
C TRP A 491 -39.39 13.07 -1.51
N VAL A 492 -38.52 14.05 -1.25
CA VAL A 492 -38.76 15.50 -1.34
C VAL A 492 -37.75 16.16 -2.29
N VAL A 493 -36.55 15.58 -2.38
CA VAL A 493 -35.53 15.82 -3.39
C VAL A 493 -35.25 14.49 -4.10
N GLU A 494 -35.22 14.50 -5.43
CA GLU A 494 -34.86 13.33 -6.26
C GLU A 494 -33.94 13.74 -7.41
N ALA A 495 -33.09 12.80 -7.85
CA ALA A 495 -32.18 12.93 -8.99
C ALA A 495 -31.36 14.24 -9.05
N ARG A 496 -31.04 14.84 -7.89
CA ARG A 496 -30.38 16.14 -7.83
C ARG A 496 -28.89 16.00 -8.10
N ALA A 497 -28.37 16.83 -9.00
CA ALA A 497 -27.07 16.66 -9.66
C ALA A 497 -26.93 15.26 -10.31
N PRO A 498 -27.71 14.96 -11.37
CA PRO A 498 -27.74 13.63 -11.96
C PRO A 498 -26.46 13.35 -12.75
N SER A 499 -25.78 12.25 -12.44
CA SER A 499 -24.38 11.99 -12.82
C SER A 499 -24.13 11.85 -14.33
N TRP A 500 -25.18 11.56 -15.12
CA TRP A 500 -25.12 11.55 -16.59
C TRP A 500 -24.92 12.94 -17.21
N LYS A 501 -25.24 14.02 -16.50
CA LYS A 501 -24.96 15.39 -16.97
C LYS A 501 -23.51 15.81 -16.78
N THR A 502 -22.69 14.98 -16.15
CA THR A 502 -21.28 15.25 -15.88
C THR A 502 -20.40 14.24 -16.63
N PRO A 503 -19.84 14.55 -17.81
CA PRO A 503 -18.68 13.83 -18.34
C PRO A 503 -17.48 13.99 -17.41
N ARG A 504 -16.71 12.91 -17.22
CA ARG A 504 -15.47 12.88 -16.43
C ARG A 504 -14.27 12.75 -17.36
N VAL A 505 -13.26 13.61 -17.18
CA VAL A 505 -11.93 13.44 -17.76
C VAL A 505 -11.02 12.92 -16.65
N ILE A 506 -10.46 11.73 -16.84
CA ILE A 506 -9.54 11.06 -15.93
C ILE A 506 -8.14 11.12 -16.55
N LEU A 507 -7.21 11.76 -15.84
CA LEU A 507 -5.80 11.87 -16.24
C LEU A 507 -4.94 10.94 -15.38
N GLN A 508 -3.97 10.25 -15.98
CA GLN A 508 -3.01 9.43 -15.22
C GLN A 508 -1.66 9.31 -15.95
N PRO A 509 -0.52 9.33 -15.24
CA PRO A 509 0.73 8.84 -15.81
C PRO A 509 0.62 7.33 -16.02
N VAL A 510 1.12 6.84 -17.14
CA VAL A 510 1.31 5.41 -17.41
C VAL A 510 2.77 5.16 -17.77
N LEU A 511 3.34 4.13 -17.15
CA LEU A 511 4.75 3.77 -17.24
C LEU A 511 4.86 2.32 -17.71
N ARG A 512 5.74 2.09 -18.69
CA ARG A 512 6.28 0.76 -19.01
C ARG A 512 7.78 0.83 -18.76
N SER A 513 8.35 -0.21 -18.18
CA SER A 513 9.78 -0.23 -17.86
C SER A 513 10.39 -1.62 -17.95
N ALA A 514 11.64 -1.67 -18.38
CA ALA A 514 12.55 -2.78 -18.21
C ALA A 514 13.51 -2.44 -17.04
N VAL A 515 13.56 -3.27 -16.01
CA VAL A 515 14.36 -3.01 -14.80
C VAL A 515 15.40 -4.11 -14.62
N ALA A 516 16.65 -3.71 -14.44
CA ALA A 516 17.81 -4.57 -14.24
C ALA A 516 17.88 -5.72 -15.26
N THR A 517 17.80 -5.35 -16.53
CA THR A 517 17.94 -6.28 -17.66
C THR A 517 19.37 -6.28 -18.19
N GLU A 518 19.65 -7.25 -19.04
CA GLU A 518 20.88 -7.37 -19.82
C GLU A 518 21.11 -6.18 -20.78
N TYR A 519 20.12 -5.31 -21.03
CA TYR A 519 20.28 -4.08 -21.81
C TYR A 519 20.64 -2.86 -20.92
N GLY A 520 19.95 -2.70 -19.78
CA GLY A 520 20.10 -1.53 -18.91
C GLY A 520 19.49 -1.73 -17.52
N VAL A 521 19.91 -0.87 -16.57
CA VAL A 521 19.38 -0.88 -15.19
C VAL A 521 17.94 -0.38 -15.10
N PHE A 522 17.60 0.66 -15.85
CA PHE A 522 16.24 1.21 -15.88
C PHE A 522 15.95 1.86 -17.23
N ASP A 523 15.22 1.14 -18.06
CA ASP A 523 14.69 1.63 -19.33
C ASP A 523 13.20 1.82 -19.22
N SER A 524 12.66 2.86 -19.86
CA SER A 524 11.24 3.19 -19.71
C SER A 524 10.62 3.94 -20.88
N SER A 525 9.30 3.79 -20.97
CA SER A 525 8.41 4.61 -21.77
C SER A 525 7.32 5.16 -20.87
N LEU A 526 7.22 6.49 -20.80
CA LEU A 526 6.30 7.27 -19.99
C LEU A 526 5.32 8.01 -20.91
N ALA A 527 4.02 7.89 -20.61
CA ALA A 527 2.97 8.64 -21.30
C ALA A 527 1.95 9.21 -20.32
N LEU A 528 1.28 10.29 -20.72
CA LEU A 528 0.06 10.77 -20.09
C LEU A 528 -1.12 10.08 -20.76
N ARG A 529 -1.91 9.31 -19.99
CA ARG A 529 -3.19 8.77 -20.46
C ARG A 529 -4.32 9.73 -20.10
N ALA A 530 -5.13 10.07 -21.08
CA ALA A 530 -6.40 10.77 -20.90
C ALA A 530 -7.55 9.81 -21.21
N MET A 531 -8.58 9.80 -20.36
CA MET A 531 -9.78 8.99 -20.50
C MET A 531 -11.03 9.84 -20.28
N LEU A 532 -11.87 9.93 -21.30
CA LEU A 532 -13.24 10.45 -21.17
C LEU A 532 -14.15 9.32 -20.70
N GLN A 533 -14.93 9.57 -19.64
CA GLN A 533 -15.91 8.63 -19.10
C GLN A 533 -17.27 9.33 -18.95
N GLN A 534 -18.28 8.81 -19.64
CA GLN A 534 -19.64 9.35 -19.71
C GLN A 534 -20.63 8.35 -19.10
N PRO A 535 -21.18 8.59 -17.89
CA PRO A 535 -22.30 7.81 -17.36
C PRO A 535 -23.52 7.97 -18.26
N LEU A 536 -24.27 6.89 -18.46
CA LEU A 536 -25.41 6.87 -19.39
C LEU A 536 -26.73 6.72 -18.61
N TRP A 537 -26.80 5.70 -17.76
CA TRP A 537 -27.92 5.37 -16.86
C TRP A 537 -27.35 4.59 -15.65
N PRO A 538 -28.14 4.22 -14.63
CA PRO A 538 -27.62 3.57 -13.42
C PRO A 538 -26.75 2.32 -13.70
N GLY A 539 -25.53 2.34 -13.17
CA GLY A 539 -24.54 1.28 -13.34
C GLY A 539 -23.83 1.27 -14.70
N ALA A 540 -24.21 2.13 -15.65
CA ALA A 540 -23.70 2.10 -17.02
C ALA A 540 -22.92 3.36 -17.42
N TRP A 541 -21.81 3.16 -18.13
CA TRP A 541 -21.03 4.24 -18.73
C TRP A 541 -20.38 3.80 -20.05
N ALA A 542 -20.16 4.76 -20.92
CA ALA A 542 -19.19 4.65 -22.00
C ALA A 542 -17.85 5.28 -21.56
N GLU A 543 -16.75 4.78 -22.08
CA GLU A 543 -15.43 5.38 -21.93
C GLU A 543 -14.62 5.30 -23.22
N VAL A 544 -13.77 6.30 -23.45
CA VAL A 544 -12.79 6.39 -24.55
C VAL A 544 -11.48 6.90 -23.97
N ALA A 545 -10.36 6.27 -24.31
CA ALA A 545 -9.05 6.65 -23.79
C ALA A 545 -7.92 6.51 -24.81
N GLY A 546 -6.91 7.35 -24.65
CA GLY A 546 -5.66 7.31 -25.41
C GLY A 546 -4.47 7.75 -24.58
N ASN A 547 -3.27 7.45 -25.08
CA ASN A 547 -2.00 7.82 -24.43
C ASN A 547 -1.27 8.85 -25.30
N THR A 548 -0.66 9.84 -24.66
CA THR A 548 0.27 10.80 -25.28
C THR A 548 1.67 10.54 -24.70
N PRO A 549 2.63 10.03 -25.49
CA PRO A 549 4.01 9.84 -25.02
C PRO A 549 4.63 11.14 -24.51
N VAL A 550 5.41 11.03 -23.42
CA VAL A 550 6.10 12.14 -22.74
C VAL A 550 7.60 11.94 -22.78
N HIS A 551 8.08 10.70 -22.56
CA HIS A 551 9.49 10.35 -22.59
C HIS A 551 9.67 8.86 -22.93
N ASP A 552 10.65 8.54 -23.77
CA ASP A 552 11.13 7.18 -24.05
C ASP A 552 12.66 7.17 -23.82
N SER A 553 13.18 6.19 -23.05
CA SER A 553 14.62 5.93 -22.95
C SER A 553 15.17 5.37 -24.27
N ASP A 554 16.50 5.29 -24.41
CA ASP A 554 17.14 4.89 -25.66
C ASP A 554 16.64 3.53 -26.19
N ASP A 555 16.58 2.48 -25.35
CA ASP A 555 16.09 1.16 -25.78
C ASP A 555 14.57 1.10 -26.02
N TYR A 556 13.81 2.10 -25.57
CA TYR A 556 12.40 2.29 -25.92
C TYR A 556 12.19 3.12 -27.20
N LYS A 557 13.24 3.65 -27.85
CA LYS A 557 13.08 4.37 -29.13
C LYS A 557 12.69 3.43 -30.27
N ARG A 558 12.03 3.97 -31.30
CA ARG A 558 11.57 3.21 -32.47
C ARG A 558 12.74 2.51 -33.15
N GLY A 559 12.66 1.18 -33.26
CA GLY A 559 13.70 0.34 -33.88
C GLY A 559 14.66 -0.30 -32.88
N GLN A 560 14.66 0.13 -31.61
CA GLN A 560 15.41 -0.51 -30.52
C GLN A 560 14.58 -1.62 -29.84
N VAL A 561 15.20 -2.36 -28.92
CA VAL A 561 14.66 -3.62 -28.38
C VAL A 561 13.26 -3.49 -27.75
N PHE A 562 13.00 -2.44 -26.98
CA PHE A 562 11.69 -2.17 -26.37
C PHE A 562 10.84 -1.20 -27.22
N GLY A 563 11.31 -0.84 -28.41
CA GLY A 563 10.70 0.14 -29.33
C GLY A 563 9.34 -0.25 -29.93
N GLN A 564 8.92 -1.51 -29.77
CA GLN A 564 7.54 -1.97 -30.04
C GLN A 564 6.65 -1.91 -28.78
N SER A 565 7.25 -1.99 -27.59
CA SER A 565 6.56 -1.96 -26.30
C SER A 565 6.42 -0.55 -25.71
N ARG A 566 7.04 0.47 -26.30
CA ARG A 566 6.83 1.89 -25.95
C ARG A 566 5.37 2.35 -26.11
N PHE A 567 5.03 3.51 -25.57
CA PHE A 567 3.76 4.17 -25.85
C PHE A 567 3.75 4.85 -27.22
N VAL A 568 2.55 4.96 -27.80
CA VAL A 568 2.27 5.65 -29.06
C VAL A 568 1.08 6.57 -28.87
N SER A 569 1.09 7.70 -29.58
CA SER A 569 -0.03 8.64 -29.63
C SER A 569 -1.20 8.02 -30.37
N GLN A 570 -2.10 7.36 -29.65
CA GLN A 570 -3.32 6.75 -30.20
C GLN A 570 -4.43 6.58 -29.14
N THR A 571 -5.67 6.57 -29.60
CA THR A 571 -6.83 6.04 -28.86
C THR A 571 -6.70 4.52 -28.82
N ASP A 572 -6.43 3.95 -27.65
CA ASP A 572 -6.23 2.51 -27.46
C ASP A 572 -7.44 1.81 -26.85
N ARG A 573 -8.38 2.52 -26.22
CA ARG A 573 -9.54 1.92 -25.53
C ARG A 573 -10.82 2.66 -25.85
N TYR A 574 -11.88 1.89 -26.13
CA TYR A 574 -13.25 2.39 -26.15
C TYR A 574 -14.20 1.27 -25.71
N MET A 575 -14.91 1.46 -24.61
CA MET A 575 -15.71 0.42 -23.96
C MET A 575 -17.06 0.98 -23.53
N VAL A 576 -18.08 0.13 -23.57
CA VAL A 576 -19.37 0.34 -22.88
C VAL A 576 -19.48 -0.70 -21.77
N HIS A 577 -19.93 -0.27 -20.60
CA HIS A 577 -20.02 -1.05 -19.38
C HIS A 577 -21.43 -1.02 -18.79
N GLN A 578 -21.84 -2.11 -18.15
CA GLN A 578 -23.00 -2.19 -17.27
C GLN A 578 -22.64 -2.99 -16.02
N MET A 579 -22.66 -2.33 -14.86
CA MET A 579 -22.62 -2.96 -13.53
C MET A 579 -24.04 -3.07 -12.96
N PHE A 580 -24.33 -4.14 -12.21
CA PHE A 580 -25.66 -4.41 -11.65
C PHE A 580 -25.58 -5.38 -10.46
N ARG A 581 -26.47 -5.23 -9.48
CA ARG A 581 -26.69 -6.27 -8.46
C ARG A 581 -27.45 -7.44 -9.08
N LEU A 582 -27.02 -8.66 -8.78
CA LEU A 582 -27.74 -9.89 -9.13
C LEU A 582 -28.77 -10.20 -8.03
N PRO A 583 -30.05 -10.47 -8.36
CA PRO A 583 -31.10 -10.82 -7.39
C PRO A 583 -30.99 -12.30 -6.98
N ALA A 584 -29.86 -12.65 -6.36
CA ALA A 584 -29.48 -14.01 -5.97
C ALA A 584 -30.53 -14.70 -5.09
N GLU A 585 -31.26 -13.93 -4.29
CA GLU A 585 -32.29 -14.40 -3.36
C GLU A 585 -33.42 -15.10 -4.12
N ARG A 586 -33.83 -14.52 -5.26
CA ARG A 586 -34.83 -15.09 -6.18
C ARG A 586 -34.28 -16.29 -6.93
N LEU A 587 -33.01 -16.25 -7.35
CA LEU A 587 -32.35 -17.31 -8.10
C LEU A 587 -32.14 -18.59 -7.26
N PHE A 588 -31.90 -18.46 -5.96
CA PHE A 588 -31.72 -19.58 -5.03
C PHE A 588 -33.00 -19.96 -4.27
N GLY A 589 -34.17 -19.44 -4.68
CA GLY A 589 -35.46 -19.78 -4.07
C GLY A 589 -35.64 -19.30 -2.62
N GLN A 590 -34.79 -18.40 -2.13
CA GLN A 590 -34.82 -17.93 -0.74
C GLN A 590 -35.82 -16.79 -0.59
N SER A 591 -37.07 -17.16 -0.31
CA SER A 591 -38.19 -16.22 -0.09
C SER A 591 -38.11 -15.45 1.24
N ASN A 592 -37.41 -15.97 2.26
CA ASN A 592 -37.13 -15.23 3.50
C ASN A 592 -35.85 -14.37 3.36
N ALA A 593 -36.00 -13.07 3.59
CA ALA A 593 -34.91 -12.10 3.61
C ALA A 593 -33.82 -12.41 4.65
N GLU A 594 -34.17 -13.06 5.76
CA GLU A 594 -33.20 -13.46 6.81
C GLU A 594 -32.24 -14.55 6.30
N THR A 595 -32.76 -15.56 5.59
CA THR A 595 -31.94 -16.61 4.97
C THR A 595 -31.03 -16.04 3.90
N ALA A 596 -31.55 -15.12 3.08
CA ALA A 596 -30.77 -14.38 2.08
C ALA A 596 -29.67 -13.50 2.69
N ALA A 597 -29.92 -12.93 3.88
CA ALA A 597 -28.91 -12.20 4.65
C ALA A 597 -27.84 -13.12 5.24
N MET A 598 -28.22 -14.30 5.74
CA MET A 598 -27.29 -15.31 6.30
C MET A 598 -26.22 -15.74 5.28
N TRP A 599 -26.59 -15.91 4.00
CA TRP A 599 -25.65 -16.20 2.92
C TRP A 599 -25.04 -14.94 2.26
N GLY A 600 -25.38 -13.73 2.71
CA GLY A 600 -24.93 -12.48 2.08
C GLY A 600 -25.26 -12.41 0.59
N ALA A 601 -26.38 -12.98 0.16
CA ALA A 601 -26.80 -13.06 -1.24
C ALA A 601 -26.90 -11.67 -1.90
N ASN A 602 -27.28 -10.67 -1.09
CA ASN A 602 -27.41 -9.27 -1.47
C ASN A 602 -26.09 -8.62 -1.98
N ALA A 603 -24.93 -9.23 -1.72
CA ALA A 603 -23.62 -8.77 -2.20
C ALA A 603 -23.25 -9.28 -3.60
N LEU A 604 -24.03 -10.17 -4.21
CA LEU A 604 -23.72 -10.70 -5.53
C LEU A 604 -23.88 -9.60 -6.58
N THR A 605 -22.75 -9.17 -7.18
CA THR A 605 -22.70 -8.07 -8.13
C THR A 605 -22.09 -8.55 -9.44
N GLY A 606 -22.78 -8.28 -10.55
CA GLY A 606 -22.32 -8.56 -11.91
C GLY A 606 -21.81 -7.30 -12.61
N HIS A 607 -20.91 -7.49 -13.56
CA HIS A 607 -20.46 -6.48 -14.50
C HIS A 607 -20.24 -7.10 -15.86
N VAL A 608 -20.72 -6.44 -16.92
CA VAL A 608 -20.43 -6.80 -18.31
C VAL A 608 -19.91 -5.58 -19.06
N ALA A 609 -18.97 -5.81 -19.98
CA ALA A 609 -18.37 -4.76 -20.79
C ALA A 609 -18.04 -5.26 -22.19
N ALA A 610 -18.16 -4.39 -23.19
CA ALA A 610 -17.82 -4.71 -24.59
C ALA A 610 -17.18 -3.51 -25.31
N GLY A 611 -16.29 -3.80 -26.27
CA GLY A 611 -15.58 -2.79 -27.04
C GLY A 611 -14.12 -3.17 -27.32
N ARG A 612 -13.24 -2.17 -27.42
CA ARG A 612 -11.78 -2.31 -27.53
C ARG A 612 -11.17 -2.12 -26.15
N ILE A 613 -10.50 -3.15 -25.62
CA ILE A 613 -9.88 -3.12 -24.27
C ILE A 613 -8.49 -2.48 -24.27
N ASP A 614 -7.75 -2.60 -25.36
CA ASP A 614 -6.43 -2.02 -25.56
C ASP A 614 -6.08 -1.91 -27.07
N ALA A 615 -4.85 -1.50 -27.37
CA ALA A 615 -4.35 -1.36 -28.73
C ALA A 615 -4.56 -2.64 -29.58
N ASN A 616 -4.44 -3.82 -28.97
CA ASN A 616 -4.36 -5.10 -29.65
C ASN A 616 -5.69 -5.83 -29.71
N TYR A 617 -6.62 -5.62 -28.77
CA TYR A 617 -7.83 -6.45 -28.61
C TYR A 617 -9.16 -5.71 -28.58
N ARG A 618 -10.15 -6.29 -29.28
CA ARG A 618 -11.60 -6.02 -29.09
C ARG A 618 -12.30 -7.26 -28.56
N GLY A 619 -13.46 -7.11 -27.92
CA GLY A 619 -14.30 -8.24 -27.55
C GLY A 619 -15.33 -7.91 -26.47
N ALA A 620 -15.68 -8.94 -25.69
CA ALA A 620 -16.60 -8.86 -24.57
C ALA A 620 -15.99 -9.49 -23.31
N TYR A 621 -16.30 -8.90 -22.16
CA TYR A 621 -15.86 -9.28 -20.82
C TYR A 621 -17.08 -9.32 -19.89
N GLY A 622 -17.09 -10.26 -18.95
CA GLY A 622 -18.06 -10.31 -17.87
C GLY A 622 -17.44 -10.86 -16.60
N GLU A 623 -17.83 -10.32 -15.45
CA GLU A 623 -17.37 -10.76 -14.14
C GLU A 623 -18.52 -10.77 -13.11
N VAL A 624 -18.34 -11.55 -12.05
CA VAL A 624 -19.21 -11.60 -10.89
C VAL A 624 -18.35 -11.55 -9.62
N ARG A 625 -18.75 -10.70 -8.67
CA ARG A 625 -18.15 -10.54 -7.34
C ARG A 625 -19.19 -10.91 -6.27
N TRP A 626 -18.78 -11.66 -5.24
CA TRP A 626 -19.56 -11.96 -4.06
C TRP A 626 -18.71 -11.70 -2.81
N GLU A 627 -19.24 -10.89 -1.89
CA GLU A 627 -18.57 -10.49 -0.64
C GLU A 627 -19.56 -10.63 0.55
N PRO A 628 -19.78 -11.85 1.06
CA PRO A 628 -20.79 -12.10 2.09
C PRO A 628 -20.40 -11.59 3.50
N GLY A 629 -21.42 -11.31 4.30
CA GLY A 629 -21.31 -10.91 5.71
C GLY A 629 -20.47 -9.65 5.91
N GLU A 630 -19.48 -9.76 6.80
CA GLU A 630 -18.51 -8.70 7.13
C GLU A 630 -17.57 -8.32 5.98
N GLY A 631 -17.59 -9.04 4.86
CA GLY A 631 -16.69 -8.89 3.73
C GLY A 631 -15.26 -9.41 3.96
N ARG A 632 -15.07 -10.27 4.97
CA ARG A 632 -13.77 -10.94 5.23
C ARG A 632 -13.39 -11.94 4.14
N HIS A 633 -14.39 -12.53 3.48
CA HIS A 633 -14.20 -13.44 2.35
C HIS A 633 -14.77 -12.79 1.08
N ARG A 634 -14.08 -13.00 -0.04
CA ARG A 634 -14.55 -12.62 -1.37
C ARG A 634 -14.34 -13.77 -2.33
N LEU A 635 -15.35 -14.05 -3.14
CA LEU A 635 -15.24 -14.85 -4.35
C LEU A 635 -15.47 -13.95 -5.56
N HIS A 636 -14.65 -14.13 -6.58
CA HIS A 636 -14.71 -13.40 -7.84
C HIS A 636 -14.47 -14.37 -9.00
N ALA A 637 -15.17 -14.16 -10.11
CA ALA A 637 -14.95 -14.91 -11.33
C ALA A 637 -15.12 -13.99 -12.54
N GLU A 638 -14.22 -14.11 -13.51
CA GLU A 638 -14.26 -13.35 -14.76
C GLU A 638 -14.12 -14.25 -15.98
N ALA A 639 -14.76 -13.86 -17.08
CA ALA A 639 -14.66 -14.50 -18.37
C ALA A 639 -14.61 -13.44 -19.48
N GLY A 640 -13.80 -13.69 -20.51
CA GLY A 640 -13.65 -12.80 -21.65
C GLY A 640 -13.42 -13.55 -22.96
N ARG A 641 -13.88 -12.96 -24.06
CA ARG A 641 -13.57 -13.43 -25.42
C ARG A 641 -13.12 -12.23 -26.24
N PHE A 642 -11.89 -12.30 -26.76
CA PHE A 642 -11.28 -11.18 -27.49
C PHE A 642 -10.67 -11.61 -28.82
N GLU A 643 -10.66 -10.71 -29.78
CA GLU A 643 -10.11 -10.84 -31.12
C GLU A 643 -8.99 -9.81 -31.31
N ARG A 644 -7.85 -10.23 -31.88
CA ARG A 644 -6.75 -9.32 -32.19
C ARG A 644 -7.11 -8.43 -33.38
N ILE A 645 -7.05 -7.11 -33.19
CA ILE A 645 -7.43 -6.07 -34.18
C ILE A 645 -6.24 -5.38 -34.85
N GLN A 646 -5.04 -5.48 -34.29
CA GLN A 646 -3.82 -4.91 -34.84
C GLN A 646 -2.68 -5.94 -34.80
N VAL A 647 -1.82 -5.94 -35.81
CA VAL A 647 -0.72 -6.91 -35.98
C VAL A 647 0.63 -6.32 -35.51
N TYR A 648 0.61 -5.28 -34.68
CA TYR A 648 1.84 -4.65 -34.16
C TYR A 648 2.66 -5.59 -33.28
N ASP A 649 2.02 -6.51 -32.57
CA ASP A 649 2.68 -7.66 -31.96
C ASP A 649 2.13 -8.96 -32.57
N ALA A 650 2.96 -9.56 -33.42
CA ALA A 650 2.66 -10.81 -34.11
C ALA A 650 2.50 -12.00 -33.15
N ASN A 651 3.12 -11.95 -31.96
CA ASN A 651 3.19 -13.06 -31.01
C ASN A 651 1.92 -13.21 -30.15
N LEU A 652 1.06 -12.19 -30.10
CA LEU A 652 -0.19 -12.24 -29.34
C LEU A 652 -1.24 -13.12 -30.04
N PRO A 653 -2.03 -13.95 -29.31
CA PRO A 653 -2.96 -14.88 -29.94
C PRO A 653 -4.10 -14.18 -30.68
N VAL A 654 -4.42 -14.64 -31.90
CA VAL A 654 -5.50 -14.10 -32.75
C VAL A 654 -6.86 -14.12 -32.03
N HIS A 655 -7.15 -15.22 -31.33
CA HIS A 655 -8.32 -15.37 -30.47
C HIS A 655 -7.85 -15.58 -29.03
N SER A 656 -8.32 -14.71 -28.15
CA SER A 656 -8.07 -14.75 -26.71
C SER A 656 -9.33 -15.19 -25.97
N ARG A 657 -9.18 -16.05 -24.96
CA ARG A 657 -10.22 -16.42 -24.02
C ARG A 657 -9.66 -16.32 -22.60
N THR A 658 -10.24 -15.42 -21.82
CA THR A 658 -9.95 -15.28 -20.39
C THR A 658 -11.01 -16.02 -19.60
N ALA A 659 -10.61 -16.74 -18.55
CA ALA A 659 -11.51 -17.44 -17.64
C ALA A 659 -10.76 -17.63 -16.31
N LEU A 660 -10.94 -16.73 -15.35
CA LEU A 660 -10.26 -16.76 -14.05
C LEU A 660 -11.28 -16.83 -12.91
N ALA A 661 -10.93 -17.56 -11.85
CA ALA A 661 -11.63 -17.57 -10.58
C ALA A 661 -10.66 -17.18 -9.46
N SER A 662 -11.11 -16.32 -8.55
CA SER A 662 -10.31 -15.74 -7.48
C SER A 662 -11.01 -15.86 -6.12
N TYR A 663 -10.24 -16.21 -5.09
CA TYR A 663 -10.66 -16.18 -3.70
C TYR A 663 -9.73 -15.27 -2.90
N ARG A 664 -10.30 -14.29 -2.18
CA ARG A 664 -9.58 -13.41 -1.24
C ARG A 664 -10.08 -13.59 0.18
N TYR A 665 -9.14 -13.67 1.11
CA TYR A 665 -9.36 -13.60 2.56
C TYR A 665 -8.71 -12.32 3.13
N ALA A 666 -9.47 -11.55 3.91
CA ALA A 666 -8.99 -10.36 4.59
C ALA A 666 -8.70 -10.66 6.07
N TYR A 667 -7.45 -10.47 6.47
CA TYR A 667 -7.01 -10.48 7.86
C TYR A 667 -6.93 -9.05 8.39
N THR A 668 -8.04 -8.60 8.99
CA THR A 668 -8.26 -7.22 9.46
C THR A 668 -7.18 -6.68 10.41
N PRO A 669 -6.67 -7.42 11.43
CA PRO A 669 -5.77 -6.85 12.45
C PRO A 669 -4.47 -6.22 11.93
N THR A 670 -3.93 -6.73 10.81
CA THR A 670 -2.80 -6.12 10.10
C THR A 670 -3.19 -5.55 8.73
N ARG A 671 -4.49 -5.54 8.38
CA ARG A 671 -5.01 -5.10 7.08
C ARG A 671 -4.34 -5.82 5.88
N THR A 672 -4.11 -7.12 6.04
CA THR A 672 -3.42 -7.96 5.05
C THR A 672 -4.44 -8.83 4.32
N TYR A 673 -4.49 -8.76 3.00
CA TYR A 673 -5.38 -9.59 2.17
C TYR A 673 -4.55 -10.69 1.48
N GLY A 674 -4.91 -11.95 1.70
CA GLY A 674 -4.36 -13.08 0.96
C GLY A 674 -5.30 -13.46 -0.18
N GLU A 675 -4.77 -13.63 -1.40
CA GLU A 675 -5.56 -13.94 -2.59
C GLU A 675 -4.96 -15.10 -3.40
N VAL A 676 -5.82 -15.93 -3.97
CA VAL A 676 -5.48 -16.97 -4.94
C VAL A 676 -6.38 -16.83 -6.17
N THR A 677 -5.77 -16.66 -7.34
CA THR A 677 -6.44 -16.59 -8.65
C THR A 677 -5.96 -17.76 -9.52
N ALA A 678 -6.87 -18.50 -10.14
CA ALA A 678 -6.54 -19.61 -11.04
C ALA A 678 -7.41 -19.63 -12.29
N GLY A 679 -6.89 -20.18 -13.39
CA GLY A 679 -7.63 -20.36 -14.65
C GLY A 679 -6.79 -20.08 -15.89
N GLN A 680 -7.41 -19.48 -16.91
CA GLN A 680 -6.81 -19.07 -18.18
C GLN A 680 -6.74 -17.54 -18.30
N PHE A 681 -5.54 -17.02 -18.54
CA PHE A 681 -5.22 -15.60 -18.63
C PHE A 681 -5.45 -15.03 -20.06
N LEU A 682 -5.28 -13.72 -20.24
CA LEU A 682 -5.58 -12.98 -21.47
C LEU A 682 -4.88 -13.56 -22.71
N TYR A 683 -3.64 -14.05 -22.59
CA TYR A 683 -2.90 -14.60 -23.74
C TYR A 683 -2.98 -16.13 -23.84
N ASN A 684 -4.04 -16.71 -23.27
CA ASN A 684 -4.37 -18.14 -23.26
C ASN A 684 -3.42 -19.05 -22.45
N ASP A 685 -2.43 -18.52 -21.73
CA ASP A 685 -1.71 -19.31 -20.74
C ASP A 685 -2.61 -19.68 -19.55
N ARG A 686 -2.42 -20.89 -19.01
CA ARG A 686 -3.18 -21.40 -17.86
C ARG A 686 -2.28 -21.51 -16.64
N GLY A 687 -2.82 -21.24 -15.46
CA GLY A 687 -2.04 -21.36 -14.23
C GLY A 687 -2.71 -20.79 -12.99
N VAL A 688 -1.88 -20.41 -12.02
CA VAL A 688 -2.28 -19.88 -10.72
C VAL A 688 -1.39 -18.72 -10.30
N ARG A 689 -1.97 -17.72 -9.63
CA ARG A 689 -1.31 -16.60 -8.96
C ARG A 689 -1.70 -16.61 -7.48
N PHE A 690 -0.71 -16.58 -6.61
CA PHE A 690 -0.87 -16.33 -5.18
C PHE A 690 -0.42 -14.91 -4.88
N GLY A 691 -1.18 -14.17 -4.07
CA GLY A 691 -0.91 -12.78 -3.72
C GLY A 691 -1.07 -12.50 -2.22
N ILE A 692 -0.23 -11.62 -1.70
CA ILE A 692 -0.38 -11.02 -0.37
C ILE A 692 -0.35 -9.50 -0.55
N LYS A 693 -1.48 -8.86 -0.31
CA LYS A 693 -1.67 -7.41 -0.43
C LYS A 693 -1.80 -6.77 0.96
N GLN A 694 -0.79 -6.02 1.33
CA GLN A 694 -0.73 -5.27 2.58
C GLN A 694 -1.25 -3.85 2.38
N TRP A 695 -2.13 -3.38 3.27
CA TRP A 695 -2.66 -2.01 3.24
C TRP A 695 -2.04 -1.11 4.32
N PHE A 696 -1.76 0.14 3.92
CA PHE A 696 -1.21 1.22 4.72
C PHE A 696 -2.03 2.50 4.50
N ASP A 697 -3.22 2.55 5.11
CA ASP A 697 -4.31 3.52 4.84
C ASP A 697 -4.74 3.54 3.36
N ASP A 698 -4.15 4.41 2.55
CA ASP A 698 -4.33 4.44 1.09
C ASP A 698 -3.14 3.94 0.28
N VAL A 699 -1.97 3.67 0.88
CA VAL A 699 -0.88 2.96 0.18
C VAL A 699 -1.14 1.45 0.27
N ALA A 700 -0.75 0.69 -0.74
CA ALA A 700 -0.71 -0.76 -0.67
C ALA A 700 0.59 -1.32 -1.25
N ILE A 701 1.02 -2.47 -0.73
CA ILE A 701 2.11 -3.27 -1.29
C ILE A 701 1.56 -4.66 -1.57
N THR A 702 1.65 -5.13 -2.81
CA THR A 702 1.27 -6.48 -3.20
C THR A 702 2.50 -7.29 -3.55
N LEU A 703 2.79 -8.33 -2.77
CA LEU A 703 3.66 -9.43 -3.19
C LEU A 703 2.84 -10.45 -3.97
N TYR A 704 3.41 -11.05 -5.00
CA TYR A 704 2.79 -12.18 -5.66
C TYR A 704 3.80 -13.16 -6.25
N VAL A 705 3.37 -14.41 -6.40
CA VAL A 705 4.04 -15.45 -7.19
C VAL A 705 3.00 -16.01 -8.16
N ARG A 706 3.31 -16.07 -9.45
CA ARG A 706 2.50 -16.75 -10.46
C ARG A 706 3.26 -17.91 -11.08
N ARG A 707 2.55 -18.97 -11.43
CA ARG A 707 3.06 -20.07 -12.24
C ARG A 707 2.05 -20.38 -13.34
N THR A 708 2.45 -20.19 -14.60
CA THR A 708 1.58 -20.39 -15.76
C THR A 708 2.28 -21.13 -16.89
N LYS A 709 1.51 -21.66 -17.83
CA LYS A 709 1.96 -22.44 -18.98
C LYS A 709 1.08 -22.14 -20.20
N PHE A 710 1.71 -21.84 -21.34
CA PHE A 710 1.03 -21.89 -22.63
C PHE A 710 0.83 -23.33 -23.08
N GLU A 711 -0.24 -23.60 -23.84
CA GLU A 711 -0.54 -24.92 -24.40
C GLU A 711 0.58 -25.47 -25.30
N TRP A 712 1.25 -24.58 -26.06
CA TRP A 712 2.39 -24.92 -26.91
C TRP A 712 3.75 -25.03 -26.17
N ALA A 713 3.84 -24.57 -24.92
CA ALA A 713 5.10 -24.57 -24.18
C ALA A 713 5.38 -25.96 -23.56
N ALA A 714 6.63 -26.41 -23.59
CA ALA A 714 7.03 -27.65 -22.91
C ALA A 714 6.82 -27.53 -21.39
N GLU A 715 7.33 -26.46 -20.78
CA GLU A 715 7.34 -26.25 -19.33
C GLU A 715 6.44 -25.08 -18.88
N SER A 716 6.21 -25.01 -17.57
CA SER A 716 5.51 -23.91 -16.90
C SER A 716 6.52 -22.90 -16.36
N ARG A 717 6.36 -21.61 -16.69
CA ARG A 717 7.19 -20.55 -16.11
C ARG A 717 6.69 -20.15 -14.73
N THR A 718 7.60 -19.69 -13.87
CA THR A 718 7.26 -19.11 -12.56
C THR A 718 7.87 -17.71 -12.49
N SER A 719 7.07 -16.70 -12.12
CA SER A 719 7.57 -15.36 -11.81
C SER A 719 7.09 -14.90 -10.43
N ALA A 720 7.89 -14.05 -9.81
CA ALA A 720 7.60 -13.43 -8.53
C ALA A 720 7.80 -11.91 -8.65
N GLY A 721 6.92 -11.14 -8.02
CA GLY A 721 6.94 -9.69 -8.15
C GLY A 721 6.36 -8.94 -6.97
N ILE A 722 6.68 -7.65 -6.95
CA ILE A 722 6.20 -6.66 -5.99
C ILE A 722 5.50 -5.52 -6.74
N GLU A 723 4.37 -5.07 -6.23
CA GLU A 723 3.61 -3.92 -6.75
C GLU A 723 3.37 -2.91 -5.63
N LEU A 724 3.75 -1.66 -5.85
CA LEU A 724 3.42 -0.52 -5.01
C LEU A 724 2.20 0.20 -5.61
N SER A 725 1.16 0.41 -4.81
CA SER A 725 -0.05 1.15 -5.19
C SER A 725 -0.20 2.40 -4.33
N ILE A 726 -0.18 3.58 -4.95
CA ILE A 726 -0.25 4.88 -4.28
C ILE A 726 -1.36 5.77 -4.88
N PRO A 727 -2.01 6.62 -4.08
CA PRO A 727 -2.89 7.65 -4.60
C PRO A 727 -2.06 8.82 -5.15
N LEU A 728 -2.32 9.22 -6.40
CA LEU A 728 -1.75 10.44 -6.99
C LEU A 728 -2.74 11.62 -6.95
N THR A 729 -3.96 11.39 -6.46
CA THR A 729 -5.02 12.39 -6.32
C THR A 729 -5.12 12.91 -4.89
N PRO A 730 -5.61 14.15 -4.68
CA PRO A 730 -6.07 14.60 -3.37
C PRO A 730 -7.21 13.70 -2.83
N ARG A 731 -7.49 13.76 -1.53
CA ARG A 731 -8.63 13.04 -0.90
C ARG A 731 -10.00 13.50 -1.41
N LYS A 732 -10.08 14.73 -1.92
CA LYS A 732 -11.24 15.31 -2.59
C LYS A 732 -10.81 15.74 -4.00
N ASP A 733 -11.34 15.09 -5.02
CA ASP A 733 -11.17 15.49 -6.41
C ASP A 733 -11.91 16.82 -6.71
N MET A 734 -11.78 17.33 -7.93
CA MET A 734 -12.70 18.35 -8.45
C MET A 734 -14.14 17.87 -8.28
N SER A 735 -15.01 18.69 -7.72
CA SER A 735 -16.43 18.34 -7.60
C SER A 735 -17.13 18.32 -8.97
N PRO A 736 -18.15 17.46 -9.15
CA PRO A 736 -18.90 17.34 -10.40
C PRO A 736 -19.80 18.56 -10.64
N THR A 737 -19.20 19.62 -11.15
CA THR A 737 -19.91 20.79 -11.71
C THR A 737 -19.94 20.69 -13.23
N TYR A 738 -21.13 20.85 -13.80
CA TYR A 738 -21.33 21.01 -15.24
C TYR A 738 -20.44 22.15 -15.79
N PRO A 739 -19.78 22.00 -16.96
CA PRO A 739 -20.00 20.94 -17.95
C PRO A 739 -19.08 19.72 -17.86
N VAL A 740 -17.96 19.75 -17.12
CA VAL A 740 -16.96 18.65 -17.08
C VAL A 740 -16.32 18.53 -15.70
N GLN A 741 -16.13 17.31 -15.22
CA GLN A 741 -15.33 17.02 -14.02
C GLN A 741 -13.95 16.49 -14.42
N VAL A 742 -12.86 17.16 -14.01
CA VAL A 742 -11.48 16.69 -14.24
C VAL A 742 -10.95 16.01 -12.98
N THR A 743 -10.42 14.80 -13.12
CA THR A 743 -9.99 13.93 -12.01
C THR A 743 -8.69 13.23 -12.36
N GLY A 744 -7.96 12.75 -11.35
CA GLY A 744 -6.87 11.80 -11.57
C GLY A 744 -7.34 10.35 -11.47
N ASN A 745 -6.50 9.38 -11.83
CA ASN A 745 -6.72 8.01 -11.39
C ASN A 745 -6.43 7.91 -9.86
N PRO A 746 -7.42 7.53 -9.02
CA PRO A 746 -7.24 7.48 -7.57
C PRO A 746 -6.24 6.42 -7.08
N ARG A 747 -5.78 5.51 -7.95
CA ARG A 747 -4.69 4.57 -7.67
C ARG A 747 -3.77 4.38 -8.86
N TRP A 748 -2.55 4.88 -8.74
CA TRP A 748 -1.45 4.48 -9.60
C TRP A 748 -0.75 3.27 -8.96
N SER A 749 -0.65 2.19 -9.72
CA SER A 749 0.11 0.99 -9.35
C SER A 749 1.31 0.85 -10.29
N TYR A 750 2.46 0.53 -9.72
CA TYR A 750 3.67 0.16 -10.44
C TYR A 750 4.31 -1.05 -9.78
N GLY A 751 4.79 -2.00 -10.58
CA GLY A 751 5.37 -3.22 -10.07
C GLY A 751 6.49 -3.76 -10.94
N ILE A 752 7.37 -4.52 -10.29
CA ILE A 752 8.54 -5.17 -10.89
C ILE A 752 8.40 -6.66 -10.59
N GLU A 753 8.66 -7.50 -11.59
CA GLU A 753 8.74 -8.95 -11.42
C GLU A 753 10.03 -9.51 -12.02
N THR A 754 10.50 -10.61 -11.46
CA THR A 754 11.56 -11.44 -12.05
C THR A 754 11.07 -12.88 -12.16
N VAL A 755 11.79 -13.67 -12.95
CA VAL A 755 11.51 -15.09 -13.16
C VAL A 755 12.31 -15.95 -12.18
N VAL A 756 11.72 -17.07 -11.77
CA VAL A 756 12.19 -17.86 -10.62
C VAL A 756 12.79 -19.18 -11.11
N ARG A 757 14.08 -19.40 -10.82
CA ARG A 757 14.92 -20.54 -11.26
C ARG A 757 15.18 -20.60 -12.77
N GLU A 758 15.47 -19.43 -13.36
CA GLU A 758 15.75 -19.24 -14.78
C GLU A 758 17.17 -18.66 -14.98
N ASN A 759 17.82 -18.98 -16.10
CA ASN A 759 19.23 -18.60 -16.35
C ASN A 759 19.43 -17.19 -16.95
N ALA A 760 18.34 -16.43 -17.16
CA ALA A 760 18.34 -15.08 -17.73
C ALA A 760 17.14 -14.27 -17.21
N ASN A 761 17.27 -12.95 -17.06
CA ASN A 761 16.19 -12.09 -16.53
C ASN A 761 15.19 -11.67 -17.62
N VAL A 762 14.80 -12.62 -18.48
CA VAL A 762 13.94 -12.36 -19.64
C VAL A 762 12.54 -11.97 -19.19
N LEU A 763 12.23 -10.68 -19.30
CA LEU A 763 10.96 -10.04 -18.94
C LEU A 763 9.75 -10.84 -19.45
N SER A 764 8.90 -11.31 -18.55
CA SER A 764 7.77 -12.19 -18.89
C SER A 764 6.50 -11.42 -19.25
N THR A 765 6.62 -10.41 -20.12
CA THR A 765 5.57 -9.42 -20.46
C THR A 765 4.26 -10.01 -21.02
N THR A 766 4.26 -11.30 -21.39
CA THR A 766 3.15 -12.01 -22.01
C THR A 766 2.57 -13.16 -21.16
N GLN A 767 2.91 -13.29 -19.88
CA GLN A 767 2.41 -14.40 -19.03
C GLN A 767 1.65 -13.93 -17.79
N GLY A 768 0.58 -14.65 -17.45
CA GLY A 768 -0.28 -14.35 -16.31
C GLY A 768 -1.00 -13.00 -16.41
N VAL A 769 -1.21 -12.50 -17.63
CA VAL A 769 -1.77 -11.17 -17.91
C VAL A 769 -3.29 -11.21 -17.77
N GLY A 770 -3.86 -10.37 -16.90
CA GLY A 770 -5.32 -10.20 -16.77
C GLY A 770 -5.90 -9.30 -17.86
N ALA A 771 -7.22 -9.34 -18.07
CA ALA A 771 -7.87 -8.46 -19.03
C ALA A 771 -7.83 -6.98 -18.56
N ASN A 772 -7.47 -6.04 -19.44
CA ASN A 772 -7.32 -4.61 -19.11
C ASN A 772 -8.66 -3.84 -19.07
N VAL A 773 -9.61 -4.37 -18.30
CA VAL A 773 -10.98 -3.85 -18.15
C VAL A 773 -11.14 -3.17 -16.79
N SER A 774 -12.04 -2.19 -16.67
CA SER A 774 -12.34 -1.53 -15.38
C SER A 774 -13.16 -2.44 -14.45
N MET A 775 -12.48 -3.33 -13.72
CA MET A 775 -13.11 -4.35 -12.86
C MET A 775 -13.95 -3.80 -11.69
N LEU A 776 -14.89 -4.61 -11.18
CA LEU A 776 -15.76 -4.32 -10.03
C LEU A 776 -15.00 -3.83 -8.79
N ASP A 777 -13.80 -4.36 -8.54
CA ASP A 777 -12.94 -3.95 -7.43
C ASP A 777 -12.73 -2.44 -7.34
N ARG A 778 -12.60 -1.75 -8.49
CA ARG A 778 -12.45 -0.29 -8.55
C ARG A 778 -13.69 0.45 -8.04
N THR A 779 -14.88 -0.13 -8.21
CA THR A 779 -16.14 0.41 -7.67
C THR A 779 -16.24 0.14 -6.17
N PHE A 780 -15.83 -1.06 -5.73
CA PHE A 780 -15.78 -1.46 -4.33
C PHE A 780 -14.52 -0.95 -3.60
N ASN A 781 -14.21 0.36 -3.74
CA ASN A 781 -13.12 1.07 -3.05
C ASN A 781 -11.72 0.42 -3.19
N PHE A 782 -11.46 -0.23 -4.33
CA PHE A 782 -10.28 -1.07 -4.58
C PHE A 782 -10.16 -2.27 -3.62
N ASP A 783 -11.28 -2.98 -3.50
CA ASP A 783 -11.50 -4.13 -2.62
C ASP A 783 -11.63 -3.80 -1.12
N ARG A 784 -12.03 -2.56 -0.79
CA ARG A 784 -12.13 -2.04 0.58
C ARG A 784 -13.57 -1.64 0.92
N SER A 785 -14.48 -2.60 0.81
CA SER A 785 -15.95 -2.41 0.93
C SER A 785 -16.62 -3.25 2.02
N GLY A 786 -15.93 -4.22 2.61
CA GLY A 786 -16.46 -5.01 3.72
C GLY A 786 -16.80 -4.15 4.96
N LEU A 787 -17.71 -4.63 5.81
CA LEU A 787 -18.10 -3.95 7.04
C LEU A 787 -16.87 -3.66 7.90
N THR A 788 -16.07 -4.70 8.13
CA THR A 788 -14.83 -4.64 8.92
C THR A 788 -13.89 -3.55 8.43
N TYR A 789 -13.86 -3.23 7.14
CA TYR A 789 -13.08 -2.12 6.61
C TYR A 789 -13.60 -0.75 7.08
N PHE A 790 -14.91 -0.52 7.04
CA PHE A 790 -15.49 0.76 7.48
C PHE A 790 -15.38 0.95 8.99
N GLU A 791 -15.53 -0.13 9.77
CA GLU A 791 -15.30 -0.15 11.23
C GLU A 791 -13.83 0.20 11.56
N ASP A 792 -12.86 -0.46 10.93
CA ASP A 792 -11.43 -0.16 11.06
C ASP A 792 -11.06 1.31 10.72
N ASN A 793 -11.92 1.97 9.93
CA ASN A 793 -11.72 3.33 9.43
C ASN A 793 -12.68 4.36 10.06
N MET A 794 -13.38 4.02 11.16
CA MET A 794 -14.14 5.00 11.96
C MET A 794 -13.34 6.28 12.30
N PRO A 795 -12.05 6.25 12.67
CA PRO A 795 -11.26 7.47 12.89
C PRO A 795 -11.11 8.34 11.63
N ARG A 796 -11.03 7.72 10.45
CA ARG A 796 -10.96 8.40 9.16
C ARG A 796 -12.30 9.00 8.77
N ILE A 797 -13.39 8.23 8.89
CA ILE A 797 -14.77 8.69 8.69
C ILE A 797 -15.04 9.92 9.57
N ARG A 798 -14.64 9.88 10.85
CA ARG A 798 -14.75 11.00 11.80
C ARG A 798 -13.93 12.22 11.37
N SER A 799 -12.69 12.01 10.91
CA SER A 799 -11.79 13.07 10.41
C SER A 799 -12.33 13.76 9.15
N ALA A 800 -13.01 13.00 8.28
CA ALA A 800 -13.68 13.55 7.09
C ALA A 800 -15.02 14.24 7.45
N ALA A 801 -15.78 13.72 8.41
CA ALA A 801 -17.04 14.32 8.87
C ALA A 801 -16.88 15.70 9.53
N ARG A 802 -15.68 16.00 10.05
CA ARG A 802 -15.31 17.34 10.55
C ARG A 802 -15.09 18.39 9.45
N LYS A 803 -15.12 18.02 8.16
CA LYS A 803 -14.86 18.89 6.99
C LYS A 803 -16.12 19.22 6.17
#